data_AF-A0AA96RGC4-F1
#
_entry.id   AF-A0AA96RGC4-F1
#
_cell.length_a   1.000
_cell.length_b   1.000
_cell.length_c   1.000
_cell.angle_alpha   90.00
_cell.angle_beta   90.00
_cell.angle_gamma   90.00
#
_symmetry.space_group_name_H-M   'P 1'
#
loop_
_entity.id
_entity.type
_entity.pdbx_description
1 polymer ?
#
loop_
_entity_poly.entity_id
_entity_poly.type
_entity_poly.pdbx_seq_one_letter_code
_entity_poly.pdbx_strand_id
1 'polypeptide(L)'
;MAVRFKALSSALLIACMLVQLLAVGGKPANAAAAVNLIGNPGFEATENGIPSEWQAMGDLWNGDIHATTDAAMTGTYGLSIHTDTSNNPWVAIPVPVEAGVTYEISSWYKTTAVIGSVGYKLEYFKNLEKTAANYITGFSPTTAAGLNDGQWHELKYETVAPPESNYLYVYLRLYGKGTVYFDDVTMVKKKGKPQLAVQTDQVYYYPDIREGRVTVGITPEDGLLAGKSADIRLVKKSDGTPLFTQSGLPAAANVSADFDPTRMELEQPYQVIVDLKDNNQQVLESVEKTIYRWERPGMLPENGPLLVDGKPFFPVIAYHAYAQDYASLKEIGVNTVQGANTNSIATMKTLLDTAQAGGMKMLMTLYYNMKVKENFELTRQMVTTFKDHPALLGYMIMDEPTTNGVPQSELLEAYRLIRSIDPEHPTYMVEADRTAYRSTGQATDLLVTDVYPFYKNSTLPISAVGDSVREAMAAVGDTKPVWTVLQTFQMPNTNWNVLPTIDQVRNMAYQSFLAGSKGLGFYSVNDPGWKLQESALWPGMVAFKDEISLMGDLLVNGHQVSQSIEGPVQWGIWQKGTDRYAVAINISKEPQTVTLPLEQGGNRIELLYGSTPARQDSWDNGLTVRLNPEQTFVYQITPFAEMVTDANLELQTDAGILPNGYGPAQINHLLQELNKLSALLKEEPVPVKQTLDRATNGLRELSHLQAWVDGQTDEALNGKKQVLSSSLARVKALVLPIVQSIVRLELESPNSAVTPGDEKRVAVTWQNASEKTISDVQLRIDWPESFGLPPAVKTIGELPSGQGATWEESVIVPETVKPWDYSIQTTMSYTYKGFQLSTSTAASLTVTPLLDVKLSPGRLEVNKAGTYPITVEMTNKSGRSLDVEWGLSVPDGITVDLPSTVTLAPLETKVVQGQVTVPSPLKEGEFSVTIEAKRGEAVLTSLPLTVKVDTNLVYNGGFEKQAAASKQPDGWQMRASAWDQSVSHTGQASVRLTPDSANLFNVVNTDVPKAIPVTPGKKYVGKAWIKNSATAGAVSLGVRQANASGGTLTYTWKDAERNSDWTLYEVSFTALPQAQTAWIYFKLDPAANGAAWIDDIELREVQP
;
A
#
# COMPACT_ATOMS: atom_id res chain seq x y z
N MET A 1 10.42 11.30 -108.09
CA MET A 1 11.64 11.42 -107.26
C MET A 1 11.23 11.16 -105.82
N ALA A 2 11.48 9.98 -105.26
CA ALA A 2 12.75 9.57 -104.67
C ALA A 2 12.79 9.84 -103.16
N VAL A 3 12.68 8.76 -102.38
CA VAL A 3 13.31 8.48 -101.07
C VAL A 3 12.81 9.24 -99.83
N ARG A 4 12.56 8.66 -98.64
CA ARG A 4 12.35 7.30 -98.03
C ARG A 4 11.94 7.62 -96.57
N PHE A 5 10.89 7.14 -95.90
CA PHE A 5 10.31 5.81 -95.61
C PHE A 5 11.01 4.94 -94.54
N LYS A 6 10.22 4.60 -93.50
CA LYS A 6 10.18 3.38 -92.64
C LYS A 6 11.19 3.26 -91.48
N ALA A 7 10.83 2.79 -90.28
CA ALA A 7 9.57 2.37 -89.63
C ALA A 7 9.88 2.20 -88.10
N LEU A 8 9.07 2.62 -87.14
CA LEU A 8 7.86 1.94 -86.64
C LEU A 8 7.90 0.41 -86.78
N SER A 9 8.54 -0.31 -85.84
CA SER A 9 8.21 -1.72 -85.44
C SER A 9 9.34 -2.46 -84.69
N SER A 10 9.92 -1.93 -83.59
CA SER A 10 10.81 -2.74 -82.72
C SER A 10 10.87 -2.36 -81.23
N ALA A 11 10.29 -1.24 -80.79
CA ALA A 11 10.41 -0.78 -79.40
C ALA A 11 9.23 -1.18 -78.48
N LEU A 12 8.25 -1.94 -78.97
CA LEU A 12 7.04 -2.33 -78.23
C LEU A 12 6.97 -3.84 -77.89
N LEU A 13 8.07 -4.60 -78.07
CA LEU A 13 8.06 -6.06 -77.90
C LEU A 13 9.13 -6.64 -76.96
N ILE A 14 9.99 -5.81 -76.34
CA ILE A 14 10.99 -6.28 -75.35
C ILE A 14 10.56 -5.95 -73.91
N ALA A 15 9.56 -5.08 -73.71
CA ALA A 15 8.94 -4.84 -72.40
C ALA A 15 7.93 -5.92 -71.97
N CYS A 16 7.63 -6.92 -72.82
CA CYS A 16 6.63 -7.97 -72.55
C CYS A 16 7.21 -9.37 -72.29
N MET A 17 8.53 -9.55 -72.18
CA MET A 17 9.14 -10.87 -71.91
C MET A 17 10.10 -10.94 -70.71
N LEU A 18 10.16 -9.91 -69.86
CA LEU A 18 10.99 -9.91 -68.63
C LEU A 18 10.19 -9.65 -67.34
N VAL A 19 8.86 -9.79 -67.38
CA VAL A 19 7.96 -9.71 -66.22
C VAL A 19 7.32 -11.08 -65.87
N GLN A 20 7.69 -12.16 -66.55
CA GLN A 20 7.10 -13.50 -66.33
C GLN A 20 7.92 -14.46 -65.44
N LEU A 21 8.81 -13.96 -64.57
CA LEU A 21 9.56 -14.83 -63.63
C LEU A 21 9.60 -14.37 -62.16
N LEU A 22 8.80 -13.38 -61.78
CA LEU A 22 8.59 -12.99 -60.38
C LEU A 22 7.10 -12.77 -60.09
N ALA A 23 6.33 -13.84 -60.22
CA ALA A 23 4.96 -13.92 -59.72
C ALA A 23 4.61 -15.38 -59.39
N VAL A 24 5.37 -16.00 -58.49
CA VAL A 24 4.80 -17.06 -57.65
C VAL A 24 4.18 -16.35 -56.44
N GLY A 25 3.12 -15.61 -56.71
CA GLY A 25 2.16 -15.27 -55.67
C GLY A 25 1.51 -16.59 -55.28
N GLY A 26 1.76 -17.05 -54.06
CA GLY A 26 0.92 -18.07 -53.46
C GLY A 26 -0.52 -17.62 -53.65
N LYS A 27 -1.33 -18.44 -54.32
CA LYS A 27 -2.77 -18.23 -54.34
C LYS A 27 -3.19 -18.03 -52.88
N PRO A 28 -3.91 -16.94 -52.51
CA PRO A 28 -4.61 -16.97 -51.25
C PRO A 28 -5.48 -18.22 -51.30
N ALA A 29 -5.32 -19.09 -50.31
CA ALA A 29 -6.32 -20.11 -50.04
C ALA A 29 -7.67 -19.40 -50.11
N ASN A 30 -8.62 -19.97 -50.86
CA ASN A 30 -9.99 -19.47 -50.94
C ASN A 30 -10.42 -19.03 -49.54
N ALA A 31 -10.42 -17.73 -49.26
CA ALA A 31 -10.96 -17.20 -48.04
C ALA A 31 -12.45 -17.46 -48.16
N ALA A 32 -12.94 -18.52 -47.52
CA ALA A 32 -14.35 -18.65 -47.24
C ALA A 32 -14.79 -17.29 -46.67
N ALA A 33 -15.83 -16.69 -47.25
CA ALA A 33 -16.31 -15.39 -46.80
C ALA A 33 -16.47 -15.45 -45.27
N ALA A 34 -15.81 -14.52 -44.56
CA ALA A 34 -15.85 -14.50 -43.11
C ALA A 34 -17.31 -14.42 -42.65
N VAL A 35 -17.78 -15.47 -41.98
CA VAL A 35 -19.18 -15.59 -41.57
C VAL A 35 -19.40 -14.60 -40.43
N ASN A 36 -20.34 -13.66 -40.60
CA ASN A 36 -20.79 -12.79 -39.51
C ASN A 36 -21.51 -13.63 -38.46
N LEU A 37 -21.09 -13.53 -37.21
CA LEU A 37 -21.64 -14.25 -36.06
C LEU A 37 -22.80 -13.51 -35.40
N ILE A 38 -23.04 -12.24 -35.77
CA ILE A 38 -24.17 -11.45 -35.27
C ILE A 38 -25.45 -11.87 -35.99
N GLY A 39 -26.44 -12.30 -35.22
CA GLY A 39 -27.82 -12.46 -35.70
C GLY A 39 -28.50 -11.12 -35.89
N ASN A 40 -29.26 -10.98 -36.97
CA ASN A 40 -29.97 -9.74 -37.34
C ASN A 40 -29.11 -8.46 -37.27
N PRO A 41 -27.98 -8.40 -38.02
CA PRO A 41 -26.94 -7.38 -37.85
C PRO A 41 -27.33 -5.96 -38.28
N GLY A 42 -28.26 -5.84 -39.22
CA GLY A 42 -28.84 -4.56 -39.67
C GLY A 42 -30.23 -4.29 -39.10
N PHE A 43 -30.65 -5.01 -38.05
CA PHE A 43 -31.93 -4.79 -37.37
C PHE A 43 -33.20 -4.92 -38.26
N GLU A 44 -33.10 -5.55 -39.43
CA GLU A 44 -34.20 -5.68 -40.41
C GLU A 44 -35.32 -6.63 -39.98
N ALA A 45 -34.98 -7.70 -39.24
CA ALA A 45 -35.97 -8.66 -38.75
C ALA A 45 -36.61 -8.12 -37.47
N THR A 46 -37.80 -7.51 -37.59
CA THR A 46 -38.50 -6.89 -36.46
C THR A 46 -39.88 -7.51 -36.22
N GLU A 47 -40.27 -7.63 -34.94
CA GLU A 47 -41.64 -7.93 -34.50
C GLU A 47 -42.09 -6.80 -33.57
N ASN A 48 -43.17 -6.09 -33.93
CA ASN A 48 -43.64 -4.89 -33.21
C ASN A 48 -42.56 -3.82 -32.95
N GLY A 49 -41.66 -3.61 -33.93
CA GLY A 49 -40.58 -2.62 -33.84
C GLY A 49 -39.36 -3.06 -33.02
N ILE A 50 -39.36 -4.31 -32.53
CA ILE A 50 -38.25 -4.90 -31.76
C ILE A 50 -37.45 -5.81 -32.69
N PRO A 51 -36.15 -5.55 -32.90
CA PRO A 51 -35.25 -6.45 -33.62
C PRO A 51 -35.15 -7.80 -32.91
N SER A 52 -35.34 -8.90 -33.65
CA SER A 52 -35.17 -10.25 -33.12
C SER A 52 -33.75 -10.44 -32.58
N GLU A 53 -33.61 -11.21 -31.49
CA GLU A 53 -32.34 -11.59 -30.82
C GLU A 53 -31.63 -10.47 -30.02
N TRP A 54 -32.01 -9.21 -30.21
CA TRP A 54 -31.43 -8.07 -29.49
C TRP A 54 -32.21 -7.75 -28.20
N GLN A 55 -31.48 -7.33 -27.17
CA GLN A 55 -32.00 -6.98 -25.86
C GLN A 55 -31.71 -5.51 -25.55
N ALA A 56 -32.72 -4.73 -25.17
CA ALA A 56 -32.54 -3.35 -24.75
C ALA A 56 -32.46 -3.24 -23.22
N MET A 57 -31.74 -2.21 -22.74
CA MET A 57 -31.71 -1.88 -21.32
C MET A 57 -33.13 -1.71 -20.76
N GLY A 58 -33.47 -2.46 -19.70
CA GLY A 58 -34.75 -2.35 -19.01
C GLY A 58 -35.98 -2.60 -19.89
N ASP A 59 -35.83 -3.35 -20.98
CA ASP A 59 -36.87 -3.57 -22.00
C ASP A 59 -37.46 -2.27 -22.59
N LEU A 60 -36.66 -1.20 -22.65
CA LEU A 60 -37.03 0.13 -23.13
C LEU A 60 -37.25 0.23 -24.65
N TRP A 61 -37.49 -0.90 -25.32
CA TRP A 61 -37.90 -0.91 -26.71
C TRP A 61 -39.17 -0.08 -26.90
N ASN A 62 -39.25 0.63 -28.03
CA ASN A 62 -40.40 1.48 -28.36
C ASN A 62 -40.57 2.74 -27.48
N GLY A 63 -39.52 3.16 -26.75
CA GLY A 63 -39.47 4.43 -26.00
C GLY A 63 -38.26 5.31 -26.35
N ASP A 64 -37.10 5.00 -25.76
CA ASP A 64 -35.84 5.70 -26.02
C ASP A 64 -34.95 4.90 -27.00
N ILE A 65 -35.33 3.65 -27.28
CA ILE A 65 -34.60 2.70 -28.12
C ILE A 65 -35.55 2.12 -29.17
N HIS A 66 -35.19 2.21 -30.44
CA HIS A 66 -36.02 1.77 -31.56
C HIS A 66 -35.20 1.24 -32.72
N ALA A 67 -35.74 0.26 -33.46
CA ALA A 67 -35.38 0.09 -34.86
C ALA A 67 -36.22 1.04 -35.72
N THR A 68 -35.57 1.92 -36.47
CA THR A 68 -36.23 2.97 -37.27
C THR A 68 -35.54 3.17 -38.62
N THR A 69 -36.29 3.65 -39.59
CA THR A 69 -35.78 3.93 -40.94
C THR A 69 -34.79 5.09 -40.97
N ASP A 70 -34.89 6.03 -40.02
CA ASP A 70 -33.99 7.20 -39.93
C ASP A 70 -32.57 6.83 -39.46
N ALA A 71 -32.44 5.61 -38.91
CA ALA A 71 -31.22 5.05 -38.38
C ALA A 71 -30.53 4.09 -39.36
N ALA A 72 -31.10 3.85 -40.54
CA ALA A 72 -30.54 2.94 -41.53
C ALA A 72 -29.31 3.56 -42.23
N MET A 73 -28.19 2.86 -42.21
CA MET A 73 -27.01 3.07 -43.05
C MET A 73 -27.15 2.26 -44.34
N THR A 74 -27.57 1.00 -44.23
CA THR A 74 -28.02 0.16 -45.34
C THR A 74 -29.36 -0.50 -45.00
N GLY A 75 -30.01 -1.16 -45.96
CA GLY A 75 -31.32 -1.77 -45.71
C GLY A 75 -32.45 -0.77 -45.45
N THR A 76 -33.39 -1.15 -44.59
CA THR A 76 -34.62 -0.42 -44.27
C THR A 76 -34.58 0.15 -42.85
N TYR A 77 -34.00 -0.56 -41.89
CA TYR A 77 -34.01 -0.20 -40.48
C TYR A 77 -32.58 -0.08 -39.96
N GLY A 78 -32.38 0.75 -38.96
CA GLY A 78 -31.20 0.72 -38.10
C GLY A 78 -31.61 0.98 -36.66
N LEU A 79 -30.68 0.86 -35.73
CA LEU A 79 -30.94 1.05 -34.31
C LEU A 79 -30.73 2.52 -33.91
N SER A 80 -31.73 3.14 -33.29
CA SER A 80 -31.64 4.43 -32.63
C SER A 80 -31.66 4.25 -31.12
N ILE A 81 -30.73 4.92 -30.42
CA ILE A 81 -30.69 5.04 -28.96
C ILE A 81 -30.65 6.53 -28.62
N HIS A 82 -31.62 7.00 -27.84
CA HIS A 82 -31.73 8.39 -27.37
C HIS A 82 -31.75 8.44 -25.83
N THR A 83 -31.18 9.49 -25.24
CA THR A 83 -31.41 9.83 -23.83
C THR A 83 -31.02 11.27 -23.54
N ASP A 84 -31.81 11.96 -22.72
CA ASP A 84 -31.49 13.28 -22.17
C ASP A 84 -30.80 13.20 -20.79
N THR A 85 -30.58 11.98 -20.30
CA THR A 85 -29.98 11.69 -18.99
C THR A 85 -28.71 10.87 -19.15
N SER A 86 -27.78 10.98 -18.20
CA SER A 86 -26.51 10.23 -18.26
C SER A 86 -26.67 8.81 -17.72
N ASN A 87 -27.72 8.09 -18.17
CA ASN A 87 -28.05 6.72 -17.76
C ASN A 87 -27.35 5.63 -18.59
N ASN A 88 -26.57 6.03 -19.60
CA ASN A 88 -25.75 5.19 -20.47
C ASN A 88 -26.53 4.02 -21.11
N PRO A 89 -27.58 4.28 -21.92
CA PRO A 89 -28.46 3.27 -22.48
C PRO A 89 -27.73 2.37 -23.48
N TRP A 90 -28.19 1.12 -23.59
CA TRP A 90 -27.54 0.10 -24.39
C TRP A 90 -28.53 -0.87 -25.02
N VAL A 91 -28.07 -1.49 -26.10
CA VAL A 91 -28.70 -2.65 -26.76
C VAL A 91 -27.65 -3.73 -26.94
N ALA A 92 -27.98 -4.98 -26.65
CA ALA A 92 -27.00 -6.07 -26.57
C ALA A 92 -27.47 -7.35 -27.25
N ILE A 93 -26.49 -8.12 -27.73
CA ILE A 93 -26.70 -9.47 -28.28
C ILE A 93 -25.65 -10.43 -27.70
N PRO A 94 -26.04 -11.65 -27.27
CA PRO A 94 -25.09 -12.70 -26.95
C PRO A 94 -24.59 -13.40 -28.21
N VAL A 95 -23.28 -13.59 -28.31
CA VAL A 95 -22.62 -14.26 -29.44
C VAL A 95 -21.78 -15.43 -28.92
N PRO A 96 -21.92 -16.66 -29.46
CA PRO A 96 -21.04 -17.76 -29.11
C PRO A 96 -19.58 -17.47 -29.50
N VAL A 97 -18.65 -17.74 -28.58
CA VAL A 97 -17.21 -17.57 -28.80
C VAL A 97 -16.43 -18.79 -28.32
N GLU A 98 -15.23 -18.96 -28.83
CA GLU A 98 -14.28 -20.00 -28.43
C GLU A 98 -13.11 -19.35 -27.70
N ALA A 99 -12.82 -19.82 -26.48
CA ALA A 99 -11.70 -19.35 -25.69
C ALA A 99 -10.37 -19.40 -26.48
N GLY A 100 -9.65 -18.27 -26.49
CA GLY A 100 -8.39 -18.07 -27.19
C GLY A 100 -8.51 -17.63 -28.64
N VAL A 101 -9.70 -17.57 -29.24
CA VAL A 101 -9.91 -17.08 -30.62
C VAL A 101 -9.99 -15.55 -30.64
N THR A 102 -9.42 -14.94 -31.68
CA THR A 102 -9.52 -13.47 -31.91
C THR A 102 -10.71 -13.16 -32.81
N TYR A 103 -11.53 -12.22 -32.36
CA TYR A 103 -12.70 -11.73 -33.07
C TYR A 103 -12.55 -10.25 -33.39
N GLU A 104 -13.00 -9.84 -34.58
CA GLU A 104 -13.18 -8.44 -34.93
C GLU A 104 -14.66 -8.12 -34.90
N ILE A 105 -15.02 -7.03 -34.21
CA ILE A 105 -16.37 -6.49 -34.13
C ILE A 105 -16.35 -5.17 -34.89
N SER A 106 -17.37 -4.93 -35.72
CA SER A 106 -17.58 -3.64 -36.35
C SER A 106 -19.04 -3.22 -36.32
N SER A 107 -19.30 -1.92 -36.43
CA SER A 107 -20.63 -1.35 -36.68
C SER A 107 -20.51 0.04 -37.24
N TRP A 108 -21.44 0.45 -38.10
CA TRP A 108 -21.57 1.85 -38.47
C TRP A 108 -22.33 2.60 -37.39
N TYR A 109 -21.90 3.83 -37.09
CA TYR A 109 -22.61 4.70 -36.17
C TYR A 109 -22.66 6.15 -36.65
N LYS A 110 -23.70 6.87 -36.24
CA LYS A 110 -23.90 8.30 -36.49
C LYS A 110 -24.52 8.94 -35.26
N THR A 111 -24.14 10.17 -34.93
CA THR A 111 -24.58 10.84 -33.70
C THR A 111 -25.33 12.15 -33.97
N THR A 112 -26.25 12.52 -33.08
CA THR A 112 -26.92 13.82 -33.09
C THR A 112 -26.90 14.39 -31.69
N ALA A 113 -26.31 15.58 -31.52
CA ALA A 113 -26.23 16.31 -30.25
C ALA A 113 -25.65 15.48 -29.09
N VAL A 114 -24.69 14.59 -29.38
CA VAL A 114 -24.10 13.72 -28.35
C VAL A 114 -23.13 14.51 -27.47
N ILE A 115 -23.39 14.51 -26.16
CA ILE A 115 -22.48 14.98 -25.11
C ILE A 115 -22.02 13.74 -24.34
N GLY A 116 -20.81 13.27 -24.67
CA GLY A 116 -20.25 12.02 -24.17
C GLY A 116 -19.54 11.25 -25.27
N SER A 117 -19.49 9.92 -25.15
CA SER A 117 -18.86 9.02 -26.13
C SER A 117 -19.83 7.95 -26.61
N VAL A 118 -19.53 7.36 -27.76
CA VAL A 118 -20.24 6.18 -28.30
C VAL A 118 -19.27 5.01 -28.28
N GLY A 119 -19.75 3.79 -28.05
CA GLY A 119 -18.85 2.64 -28.08
C GLY A 119 -19.53 1.32 -27.82
N TYR A 120 -18.69 0.33 -27.54
CA TYR A 120 -19.13 -0.96 -27.06
C TYR A 120 -18.99 -1.06 -25.54
N LYS A 121 -19.81 -1.92 -24.93
CA LYS A 121 -19.39 -2.69 -23.74
C LYS A 121 -19.27 -4.14 -24.19
N LEU A 122 -18.19 -4.81 -23.83
CA LEU A 122 -17.97 -6.23 -24.12
C LEU A 122 -17.89 -6.98 -22.80
N GLU A 123 -18.65 -8.07 -22.66
CA GLU A 123 -18.65 -8.91 -21.45
C GLU A 123 -18.60 -10.40 -21.81
N TYR A 124 -17.62 -11.10 -21.26
CA TYR A 124 -17.42 -12.53 -21.49
C TYR A 124 -18.04 -13.37 -20.38
N PHE A 125 -18.67 -14.48 -20.78
CA PHE A 125 -19.31 -15.41 -19.86
C PHE A 125 -19.03 -16.88 -20.20
N LYS A 126 -19.04 -17.71 -19.15
CA LYS A 126 -19.01 -19.18 -19.26
C LYS A 126 -20.31 -19.73 -19.86
N ASN A 127 -21.44 -19.08 -19.61
CA ASN A 127 -22.79 -19.49 -20.03
C ASN A 127 -23.64 -18.25 -20.36
N LEU A 128 -24.81 -18.43 -20.99
CA LEU A 128 -25.74 -17.33 -21.33
C LEU A 128 -26.33 -16.60 -20.11
N GLU A 129 -26.43 -17.26 -18.95
CA GLU A 129 -26.98 -16.65 -17.74
C GLU A 129 -25.99 -15.62 -17.14
N LYS A 130 -26.41 -14.35 -17.06
CA LYS A 130 -25.63 -13.24 -16.51
C LYS A 130 -25.58 -13.27 -14.97
N THR A 131 -24.84 -14.22 -14.40
CA THR A 131 -24.58 -14.33 -12.95
C THR A 131 -23.12 -14.01 -12.63
N ALA A 132 -22.82 -13.65 -11.39
CA ALA A 132 -21.44 -13.41 -10.93
C ALA A 132 -20.54 -14.64 -11.10
N ALA A 133 -21.09 -15.86 -11.01
CA ALA A 133 -20.33 -17.10 -11.20
C ALA A 133 -19.98 -17.39 -12.67
N ASN A 134 -20.80 -16.91 -13.60
CA ASN A 134 -20.59 -17.09 -15.03
C ASN A 134 -19.79 -15.94 -15.68
N TYR A 135 -19.74 -14.77 -15.04
CA TYR A 135 -18.98 -13.61 -15.53
C TYR A 135 -17.47 -13.89 -15.49
N ILE A 136 -16.79 -13.61 -16.60
CA ILE A 136 -15.34 -13.78 -16.72
C ILE A 136 -14.64 -12.42 -16.64
N THR A 137 -14.97 -11.51 -17.56
CA THR A 137 -14.39 -10.17 -17.61
C THR A 137 -15.19 -9.29 -18.57
N GLY A 138 -14.93 -7.98 -18.56
CA GLY A 138 -15.52 -7.05 -19.50
C GLY A 138 -14.84 -5.69 -19.52
N PHE A 139 -14.99 -4.99 -20.63
CA PHE A 139 -14.36 -3.69 -20.87
C PHE A 139 -15.22 -2.87 -21.85
N SER A 140 -14.96 -1.57 -21.94
CA SER A 140 -15.82 -0.61 -22.65
C SER A 140 -15.03 0.24 -23.63
N PRO A 141 -14.73 -0.26 -24.84
CA PRO A 141 -14.02 0.53 -25.84
C PRO A 141 -14.96 1.61 -26.39
N THR A 142 -14.51 2.87 -26.37
CA THR A 142 -15.28 4.03 -26.82
C THR A 142 -14.53 4.81 -27.90
N THR A 143 -15.27 5.59 -28.69
CA THR A 143 -14.73 6.47 -29.72
C THR A 143 -14.09 7.71 -29.12
N ALA A 144 -13.13 8.29 -29.83
CA ALA A 144 -12.61 9.60 -29.49
C ALA A 144 -13.70 10.68 -29.67
N ALA A 145 -13.81 11.62 -28.73
CA ALA A 145 -14.88 12.63 -28.69
C ALA A 145 -14.99 13.50 -29.97
N GLY A 146 -13.93 13.59 -30.79
CA GLY A 146 -13.91 14.35 -32.04
C GLY A 146 -14.70 13.75 -33.20
N LEU A 147 -15.23 12.52 -33.07
CA LEU A 147 -15.98 11.80 -34.11
C LEU A 147 -17.50 11.82 -33.91
N ASN A 148 -18.00 12.78 -33.12
CA ASN A 148 -19.44 13.03 -32.92
C ASN A 148 -19.93 14.18 -33.83
N ASP A 149 -19.64 14.11 -35.13
CA ASP A 149 -19.82 15.20 -36.11
C ASP A 149 -21.11 15.08 -36.95
N GLY A 150 -21.96 14.10 -36.65
CA GLY A 150 -23.18 13.81 -37.40
C GLY A 150 -22.98 13.07 -38.73
N GLN A 151 -21.76 12.66 -39.06
CA GLN A 151 -21.50 11.76 -40.19
C GLN A 151 -21.52 10.29 -39.73
N TRP A 152 -21.65 9.38 -40.70
CA TRP A 152 -21.50 7.95 -40.46
C TRP A 152 -20.02 7.59 -40.34
N HIS A 153 -19.66 6.93 -39.24
CA HIS A 153 -18.32 6.43 -38.96
C HIS A 153 -18.36 4.94 -38.69
N GLU A 154 -17.30 4.25 -39.07
CA GLU A 154 -17.15 2.83 -38.77
C GLU A 154 -16.42 2.67 -37.43
N LEU A 155 -17.07 1.98 -36.49
CA LEU A 155 -16.45 1.55 -35.24
C LEU A 155 -15.88 0.15 -35.46
N LYS A 156 -14.62 -0.07 -35.07
CA LYS A 156 -13.96 -1.38 -35.11
C LYS A 156 -13.26 -1.69 -33.81
N TYR A 157 -13.37 -2.93 -33.37
CA TYR A 157 -12.67 -3.41 -32.19
C TYR A 157 -12.27 -4.88 -32.33
N GLU A 158 -11.02 -5.20 -31.98
CA GLU A 158 -10.54 -6.57 -31.93
C GLU A 158 -10.41 -7.05 -30.50
N THR A 159 -10.81 -8.30 -30.27
CA THR A 159 -10.76 -8.90 -28.94
C THR A 159 -10.42 -10.39 -28.99
N VAL A 160 -9.65 -10.86 -28.01
CA VAL A 160 -9.36 -12.28 -27.81
C VAL A 160 -10.31 -12.81 -26.73
N ALA A 161 -11.04 -13.89 -27.03
CA ALA A 161 -11.88 -14.53 -26.03
C ALA A 161 -11.01 -15.07 -24.87
N PRO A 162 -11.22 -14.65 -23.61
CA PRO A 162 -10.47 -15.15 -22.46
C PRO A 162 -10.67 -16.67 -22.25
N PRO A 163 -9.78 -17.33 -21.47
CA PRO A 163 -10.01 -18.70 -21.03
C PRO A 163 -11.41 -18.92 -20.45
N GLU A 164 -11.98 -20.12 -20.67
CA GLU A 164 -13.33 -20.52 -20.24
C GLU A 164 -14.52 -19.77 -20.89
N SER A 165 -14.27 -18.83 -21.80
CA SER A 165 -15.33 -18.07 -22.46
C SER A 165 -16.06 -18.89 -23.51
N ASN A 166 -17.39 -18.97 -23.37
CA ASN A 166 -18.28 -19.58 -24.37
C ASN A 166 -19.21 -18.54 -25.02
N TYR A 167 -19.44 -17.39 -24.36
CA TYR A 167 -20.30 -16.32 -24.88
C TYR A 167 -19.66 -14.94 -24.67
N LEU A 168 -19.84 -14.07 -25.66
CA LEU A 168 -19.57 -12.64 -25.58
C LEU A 168 -20.88 -11.87 -25.73
N TYR A 169 -21.22 -11.03 -24.76
CA TYR A 169 -22.25 -10.02 -24.96
C TYR A 169 -21.63 -8.77 -25.57
N VAL A 170 -22.09 -8.43 -26.78
CA VAL A 170 -21.73 -7.19 -27.47
C VAL A 170 -22.83 -6.17 -27.19
N TYR A 171 -22.50 -5.12 -26.43
CA TYR A 171 -23.42 -4.02 -26.14
C TYR A 171 -23.08 -2.82 -27.01
N LEU A 172 -24.01 -2.36 -27.83
CA LEU A 172 -23.98 -1.05 -28.47
C LEU A 172 -24.43 -0.01 -27.45
N ARG A 173 -23.63 1.03 -27.21
CA ARG A 173 -23.84 1.90 -26.06
C ARG A 173 -23.57 3.38 -26.34
N LEU A 174 -24.46 4.21 -25.80
CA LEU A 174 -24.26 5.64 -25.67
C LEU A 174 -23.75 5.94 -24.26
N TYR A 175 -22.54 6.47 -24.12
CA TYR A 175 -21.95 6.91 -22.85
C TYR A 175 -22.09 8.43 -22.70
N GLY A 176 -23.33 8.88 -22.49
CA GLY A 176 -23.63 10.30 -22.46
C GLY A 176 -25.10 10.59 -22.68
N LYS A 177 -25.36 11.78 -23.25
CA LYS A 177 -26.68 12.28 -23.65
C LYS A 177 -26.72 12.52 -25.15
N GLY A 178 -27.91 12.60 -25.73
CA GLY A 178 -28.15 12.83 -27.15
C GLY A 178 -28.69 11.58 -27.84
N THR A 179 -28.51 11.51 -29.16
CA THR A 179 -28.96 10.37 -29.97
C THR A 179 -27.79 9.74 -30.70
N VAL A 180 -27.73 8.41 -30.69
CA VAL A 180 -26.84 7.64 -31.55
C VAL A 180 -27.64 6.66 -32.40
N TYR A 181 -27.22 6.53 -33.65
CA TYR A 181 -27.70 5.53 -34.58
C TYR A 181 -26.60 4.49 -34.78
N PHE A 182 -26.97 3.22 -34.83
CA PHE A 182 -26.10 2.10 -35.16
C PHE A 182 -26.73 1.28 -36.29
N ASP A 183 -25.88 0.74 -37.17
CA ASP A 183 -26.31 -0.19 -38.20
C ASP A 183 -25.16 -1.11 -38.63
N ASP A 184 -25.47 -2.18 -39.36
CA ASP A 184 -24.52 -3.11 -39.98
C ASP A 184 -23.48 -3.66 -38.99
N VAL A 185 -23.95 -4.25 -37.89
CA VAL A 185 -23.08 -4.82 -36.86
C VAL A 185 -22.47 -6.14 -37.35
N THR A 186 -21.15 -6.25 -37.35
CA THR A 186 -20.48 -7.51 -37.67
C THR A 186 -19.62 -7.99 -36.53
N MET A 187 -19.51 -9.31 -36.41
CA MET A 187 -18.51 -9.97 -35.58
C MET A 187 -17.99 -11.18 -36.36
N VAL A 188 -16.70 -11.19 -36.66
CA VAL A 188 -16.08 -12.26 -37.45
C VAL A 188 -14.90 -12.87 -36.71
N LYS A 189 -14.70 -14.19 -36.89
CA LYS A 189 -13.46 -14.85 -36.46
C LYS A 189 -12.31 -14.33 -37.32
N LYS A 190 -11.39 -13.59 -36.71
CA LYS A 190 -10.23 -13.01 -37.39
C LYS A 190 -9.02 -13.92 -37.36
N LYS A 191 -8.76 -14.55 -36.21
CA LYS A 191 -7.64 -15.46 -36.00
C LYS A 191 -8.07 -16.63 -35.11
N GLY A 192 -7.73 -17.85 -35.51
CA GLY A 192 -7.92 -19.05 -34.69
C GLY A 192 -7.11 -18.99 -33.39
N LYS A 193 -7.26 -20.03 -32.55
CA LYS A 193 -6.52 -20.12 -31.29
C LYS A 193 -5.00 -20.09 -31.58
N PRO A 194 -4.22 -19.21 -30.93
CA PRO A 194 -2.77 -19.18 -31.07
C PRO A 194 -2.16 -20.56 -30.80
N GLN A 195 -1.36 -21.05 -31.73
CA GLN A 195 -0.58 -22.28 -31.59
C GLN A 195 0.77 -22.01 -30.90
N LEU A 196 1.25 -20.77 -30.94
CA LEU A 196 2.50 -20.32 -30.33
C LEU A 196 2.25 -19.29 -29.22
N ALA A 197 2.81 -19.55 -28.03
CA ALA A 197 2.90 -18.60 -26.92
C ALA A 197 4.37 -18.25 -26.69
N VAL A 198 4.83 -17.14 -27.29
CA VAL A 198 6.24 -16.71 -27.23
C VAL A 198 6.49 -15.80 -26.03
N GLN A 199 7.41 -16.22 -25.19
CA GLN A 199 7.87 -15.47 -24.03
C GLN A 199 9.37 -15.25 -24.11
N THR A 200 9.81 -14.11 -23.61
CA THR A 200 11.22 -13.81 -23.35
C THR A 200 11.38 -13.64 -21.85
N ASP A 201 12.57 -13.87 -21.31
CA ASP A 201 12.92 -13.55 -19.92
C ASP A 201 12.88 -12.05 -19.67
N GLN A 202 13.46 -11.25 -20.56
CA GLN A 202 13.36 -9.78 -20.53
C GLN A 202 12.76 -9.24 -21.83
N VAL A 203 12.21 -8.01 -21.77
CA VAL A 203 11.87 -7.22 -22.96
C VAL A 203 12.90 -6.12 -23.20
N TYR A 204 13.38 -5.49 -22.13
CA TYR A 204 14.50 -4.55 -22.13
C TYR A 204 15.71 -5.23 -21.48
N TYR A 205 16.73 -5.51 -22.28
CA TYR A 205 17.98 -6.13 -21.82
C TYR A 205 18.99 -5.03 -21.49
N TYR A 206 19.44 -5.01 -20.25
CA TYR A 206 20.51 -4.12 -19.81
C TYR A 206 21.90 -4.59 -20.29
N PRO A 207 22.91 -3.71 -20.32
CA PRO A 207 24.22 -4.07 -20.87
C PRO A 207 24.95 -5.16 -20.08
N ASP A 208 24.68 -5.24 -18.77
CA ASP A 208 25.19 -6.23 -17.83
C ASP A 208 24.59 -7.63 -18.03
N ILE A 209 23.41 -7.75 -18.65
CA ILE A 209 22.80 -9.04 -18.97
C ILE A 209 23.57 -9.72 -20.11
N ARG A 210 24.07 -10.94 -19.85
CA ARG A 210 24.93 -11.71 -20.77
C ARG A 210 24.25 -12.92 -21.41
N GLU A 211 23.10 -13.33 -20.91
CA GLU A 211 22.31 -14.44 -21.42
C GLU A 211 20.85 -13.98 -21.54
N GLY A 212 20.19 -14.33 -22.65
CA GLY A 212 18.77 -14.12 -22.85
C GLY A 212 18.10 -15.41 -23.27
N ARG A 213 16.82 -15.59 -22.95
CA ARG A 213 16.09 -16.82 -23.21
C ARG A 213 14.74 -16.55 -23.87
N VAL A 214 14.48 -17.27 -24.95
CA VAL A 214 13.15 -17.37 -25.56
C VAL A 214 12.53 -18.70 -25.15
N THR A 215 11.32 -18.66 -24.58
CA THR A 215 10.51 -19.85 -24.28
C THR A 215 9.24 -19.78 -25.10
N VAL A 216 8.90 -20.89 -25.75
CA VAL A 216 7.77 -21.00 -26.67
C VAL A 216 6.87 -22.13 -26.18
N GLY A 217 5.67 -21.80 -25.74
CA GLY A 217 4.61 -22.78 -25.55
C GLY A 217 3.99 -23.13 -26.90
N ILE A 218 3.86 -24.42 -27.22
CA ILE A 218 3.32 -24.89 -28.51
C ILE A 218 2.05 -25.71 -28.27
N THR A 219 0.92 -25.26 -28.82
CA THR A 219 -0.38 -25.94 -28.78
C THR A 219 -0.95 -26.03 -30.20
N PRO A 220 -0.57 -27.05 -30.98
CA PRO A 220 -1.02 -27.17 -32.37
C PRO A 220 -2.55 -27.26 -32.48
N GLU A 221 -3.12 -26.70 -33.54
CA GLU A 221 -4.57 -26.68 -33.78
C GLU A 221 -5.15 -28.10 -33.92
N ASP A 222 -4.39 -29.02 -34.51
CA ASP A 222 -4.74 -30.44 -34.65
C ASP A 222 -4.44 -31.28 -33.40
N GLY A 223 -3.88 -30.67 -32.35
CA GLY A 223 -3.49 -31.35 -31.11
C GLY A 223 -2.24 -32.25 -31.22
N LEU A 224 -1.55 -32.28 -32.37
CA LEU A 224 -0.41 -33.17 -32.61
C LEU A 224 0.93 -32.41 -32.63
N LEU A 225 1.83 -32.70 -31.68
CA LEU A 225 3.20 -32.17 -31.68
C LEU A 225 4.15 -32.96 -32.60
N ALA A 226 3.91 -34.27 -32.77
CA ALA A 226 4.79 -35.14 -33.55
C ALA A 226 4.85 -34.69 -35.02
N GLY A 227 6.08 -34.61 -35.55
CA GLY A 227 6.32 -34.18 -36.93
C GLY A 227 6.22 -32.66 -37.16
N LYS A 228 6.06 -31.87 -36.10
CA LYS A 228 6.17 -30.42 -36.17
C LYS A 228 7.53 -29.97 -35.64
N SER A 229 7.99 -28.81 -36.08
CA SER A 229 9.23 -28.18 -35.62
C SER A 229 9.06 -26.68 -35.42
N ALA A 230 9.89 -26.08 -34.58
CA ALA A 230 9.93 -24.65 -34.34
C ALA A 230 11.28 -24.06 -34.78
N ASP A 231 11.23 -22.93 -35.46
CA ASP A 231 12.40 -22.10 -35.76
C ASP A 231 12.33 -20.82 -34.93
N ILE A 232 13.39 -20.49 -34.20
CA ILE A 232 13.50 -19.28 -33.37
C ILE A 232 14.61 -18.41 -33.95
N ARG A 233 14.28 -17.15 -34.26
CA ARG A 233 15.21 -16.17 -34.85
C ARG A 233 15.19 -14.88 -34.06
N LEU A 234 16.34 -14.25 -33.87
CA LEU A 234 16.46 -12.88 -33.39
C LEU A 234 17.05 -12.04 -34.52
N VAL A 235 16.32 -11.04 -34.97
CA VAL A 235 16.75 -10.15 -36.07
C VAL A 235 16.70 -8.69 -35.65
N LYS A 236 17.61 -7.87 -36.18
CA LYS A 236 17.57 -6.41 -36.02
C LYS A 236 16.40 -5.86 -36.83
N LYS A 237 15.51 -5.09 -36.21
CA LYS A 237 14.26 -4.66 -36.87
C LYS A 237 14.47 -3.67 -38.01
N SER A 238 15.57 -2.91 -38.00
CA SER A 238 15.86 -1.87 -39.01
C SER A 238 16.20 -2.42 -40.39
N ASP A 239 16.91 -3.55 -40.45
CA ASP A 239 17.47 -4.10 -41.70
C ASP A 239 17.30 -5.62 -41.84
N GLY A 240 16.71 -6.29 -40.84
CA GLY A 240 16.49 -7.73 -40.84
C GLY A 240 17.74 -8.57 -40.55
N THR A 241 18.86 -7.97 -40.15
CA THR A 241 20.11 -8.69 -39.89
C THR A 241 19.92 -9.74 -38.78
N PRO A 242 20.22 -11.03 -39.02
CA PRO A 242 20.07 -12.06 -38.00
C PRO A 242 21.22 -12.02 -36.99
N LEU A 243 20.87 -11.97 -35.70
CA LEU A 243 21.80 -12.10 -34.59
C LEU A 243 21.82 -13.53 -34.07
N PHE A 244 20.67 -14.18 -34.02
CA PHE A 244 20.53 -15.55 -33.55
C PHE A 244 19.54 -16.30 -34.44
N THR A 245 19.81 -17.59 -34.68
CA THR A 245 18.92 -18.48 -35.42
C THR A 245 19.11 -19.90 -34.93
N GLN A 246 18.02 -20.51 -34.50
CA GLN A 246 17.94 -21.92 -34.15
C GLN A 246 16.76 -22.52 -34.92
N SER A 247 17.04 -23.41 -35.86
CA SER A 247 16.02 -24.01 -36.73
C SER A 247 15.84 -25.50 -36.46
N GLY A 248 14.66 -26.02 -36.78
CA GLY A 248 14.34 -27.45 -36.72
C GLY A 248 14.25 -28.02 -35.31
N LEU A 249 13.93 -27.19 -34.30
CA LEU A 249 13.69 -27.69 -32.94
C LEU A 249 12.43 -28.58 -32.97
N PRO A 250 12.49 -29.85 -32.53
CA PRO A 250 11.30 -30.68 -32.47
C PRO A 250 10.21 -30.01 -31.62
N ALA A 251 8.99 -29.94 -32.13
CA ALA A 251 7.90 -29.34 -31.37
C ALA A 251 7.62 -30.17 -30.11
N ALA A 252 7.64 -29.49 -28.96
CA ALA A 252 7.25 -30.00 -27.66
C ALA A 252 6.31 -28.99 -27.00
N ALA A 253 5.64 -29.38 -25.91
CA ALA A 253 4.73 -28.47 -25.19
C ALA A 253 5.42 -27.14 -24.83
N ASN A 254 6.71 -27.20 -24.48
CA ASN A 254 7.60 -26.05 -24.34
C ASN A 254 8.90 -26.30 -25.10
N VAL A 255 9.32 -25.33 -25.91
CA VAL A 255 10.63 -25.28 -26.58
C VAL A 255 11.34 -24.01 -26.12
N SER A 256 12.66 -24.06 -25.93
CA SER A 256 13.43 -22.88 -25.54
C SER A 256 14.73 -22.77 -26.32
N ALA A 257 15.23 -21.54 -26.41
CA ALA A 257 16.50 -21.21 -27.03
C ALA A 257 17.15 -20.03 -26.30
N ASP A 258 18.43 -20.19 -25.99
CA ASP A 258 19.26 -19.16 -25.36
C ASP A 258 20.00 -18.35 -26.45
N PHE A 259 20.15 -17.06 -26.23
CA PHE A 259 20.88 -16.15 -27.11
C PHE A 259 21.76 -15.19 -26.31
N ASP A 260 22.78 -14.64 -26.97
CA ASP A 260 23.70 -13.65 -26.39
C ASP A 260 23.19 -12.22 -26.69
N PRO A 261 22.61 -11.51 -25.70
CA PRO A 261 22.13 -10.14 -25.89
C PRO A 261 23.26 -9.15 -26.13
N THR A 262 24.53 -9.45 -25.81
CA THR A 262 25.67 -8.52 -26.00
C THR A 262 25.93 -8.17 -27.47
N ARG A 263 25.35 -8.95 -28.39
CA ARG A 263 25.37 -8.71 -29.83
C ARG A 263 24.33 -7.69 -30.29
N MET A 264 23.38 -7.32 -29.42
CA MET A 264 22.40 -6.26 -29.69
C MET A 264 23.05 -4.89 -29.45
N GLU A 265 22.66 -3.91 -30.25
CA GLU A 265 23.05 -2.51 -30.13
C GLU A 265 22.06 -1.78 -29.21
N LEU A 266 22.57 -0.80 -28.46
CA LEU A 266 21.75 0.03 -27.57
C LEU A 266 20.70 0.82 -28.34
N GLU A 267 19.55 0.99 -27.71
CA GLU A 267 18.41 1.78 -28.21
C GLU A 267 17.83 1.29 -29.56
N GLN A 268 18.24 0.09 -30.00
CA GLN A 268 17.72 -0.52 -31.22
C GLN A 268 16.64 -1.58 -30.91
N PRO A 269 15.54 -1.60 -31.70
CA PRO A 269 14.57 -2.69 -31.64
C PRO A 269 15.05 -3.94 -32.36
N TYR A 270 14.74 -5.10 -31.77
CA TYR A 270 14.95 -6.42 -32.34
C TYR A 270 13.65 -7.21 -32.35
N GLN A 271 13.50 -8.11 -33.33
CA GLN A 271 12.35 -9.02 -33.43
C GLN A 271 12.79 -10.44 -33.12
N VAL A 272 12.18 -11.03 -32.09
CA VAL A 272 12.14 -12.48 -31.90
C VAL A 272 11.04 -13.01 -32.79
N ILE A 273 11.39 -13.85 -33.77
CA ILE A 273 10.46 -14.46 -34.71
C ILE A 273 10.45 -15.96 -34.45
N VAL A 274 9.28 -16.52 -34.22
CA VAL A 274 9.08 -17.95 -34.00
C VAL A 274 8.15 -18.50 -35.05
N ASP A 275 8.63 -19.45 -35.85
CA ASP A 275 7.82 -20.14 -36.85
C ASP A 275 7.54 -21.58 -36.41
N LEU A 276 6.28 -21.96 -36.28
CA LEU A 276 5.85 -23.34 -36.17
C LEU A 276 5.72 -23.93 -37.57
N LYS A 277 6.33 -25.08 -37.82
CA LYS A 277 6.33 -25.76 -39.13
C LYS A 277 5.81 -27.18 -39.03
N ASP A 278 5.16 -27.65 -40.10
CA ASP A 278 4.74 -29.04 -40.24
C ASP A 278 5.86 -29.96 -40.79
N ASN A 279 5.51 -31.22 -41.04
CA ASN A 279 6.41 -32.24 -41.61
C ASN A 279 6.97 -31.87 -42.99
N ASN A 280 6.24 -31.03 -43.76
CA ASN A 280 6.63 -30.57 -45.09
C ASN A 280 7.41 -29.25 -45.03
N GLN A 281 7.80 -28.80 -43.84
CA GLN A 281 8.44 -27.50 -43.59
C GLN A 281 7.57 -26.29 -43.94
N GLN A 282 6.24 -26.48 -44.06
CA GLN A 282 5.30 -25.39 -44.25
C GLN A 282 5.06 -24.69 -42.92
N VAL A 283 5.15 -23.37 -42.89
CA VAL A 283 4.86 -22.56 -41.68
C VAL A 283 3.36 -22.59 -41.40
N LEU A 284 3.00 -23.09 -40.22
CA LEU A 284 1.64 -23.16 -39.67
C LEU A 284 1.25 -21.88 -38.95
N GLU A 285 2.16 -21.31 -38.15
CA GLU A 285 2.00 -20.02 -37.50
C GLU A 285 3.38 -19.35 -37.37
N SER A 286 3.41 -18.02 -37.48
CA SER A 286 4.57 -17.20 -37.14
C SER A 286 4.15 -16.17 -36.09
N VAL A 287 4.94 -16.04 -35.02
CA VAL A 287 4.76 -15.02 -33.97
C VAL A 287 6.00 -14.17 -33.89
N GLU A 288 5.80 -12.85 -33.92
CA GLU A 288 6.86 -11.86 -33.73
C GLU A 288 6.69 -11.15 -32.38
N LYS A 289 7.78 -10.98 -31.64
CA LYS A 289 7.84 -10.19 -30.41
C LYS A 289 9.01 -9.22 -30.49
N THR A 290 8.76 -7.93 -30.22
CA THR A 290 9.83 -6.93 -30.19
C THR A 290 10.50 -6.95 -28.81
N ILE A 291 11.84 -6.99 -28.80
CA ILE A 291 12.68 -6.78 -27.62
C ILE A 291 13.69 -5.67 -27.91
N TYR A 292 14.36 -5.19 -26.87
CA TYR A 292 15.28 -4.07 -26.97
C TYR A 292 16.50 -4.25 -26.07
N ARG A 293 17.60 -3.56 -26.39
CA ARG A 293 18.73 -3.36 -25.48
C ARG A 293 18.75 -1.90 -25.04
N TRP A 294 18.74 -1.65 -23.74
CA TRP A 294 18.68 -0.30 -23.18
C TRP A 294 19.67 -0.15 -22.03
N GLU A 295 20.09 1.07 -21.75
CA GLU A 295 20.88 1.36 -20.56
C GLU A 295 20.09 1.08 -19.28
N ARG A 296 20.78 0.52 -18.28
CA ARG A 296 20.25 0.43 -16.91
C ARG A 296 20.18 1.86 -16.34
N PRO A 297 19.14 2.23 -15.56
CA PRO A 297 19.09 3.56 -14.96
C PRO A 297 20.34 3.86 -14.13
N GLY A 298 20.93 5.05 -14.27
CA GLY A 298 22.16 5.43 -13.57
C GLY A 298 22.09 5.32 -12.03
N MET A 299 20.90 5.52 -11.45
CA MET A 299 20.65 5.36 -10.02
C MET A 299 20.43 3.92 -9.56
N LEU A 300 20.37 2.96 -10.49
CA LEU A 300 20.02 1.57 -10.19
C LEU A 300 21.18 0.63 -10.53
N PRO A 301 21.92 0.10 -9.54
CA PRO A 301 22.87 -0.99 -9.76
C PRO A 301 22.18 -2.32 -10.03
N GLU A 302 22.93 -3.32 -10.50
CA GLU A 302 22.44 -4.69 -10.73
C GLU A 302 21.91 -5.30 -9.42
N ASN A 303 20.59 -5.53 -9.37
CA ASN A 303 19.86 -6.06 -8.19
C ASN A 303 20.27 -5.43 -6.84
N GLY A 304 20.74 -4.18 -6.87
CA GLY A 304 21.28 -3.50 -5.70
C GLY A 304 20.31 -2.47 -5.13
N PRO A 305 20.66 -1.87 -3.98
CA PRO A 305 19.93 -0.72 -3.46
C PRO A 305 20.00 0.45 -4.44
N LEU A 306 18.99 1.32 -4.46
CA LEU A 306 19.07 2.55 -5.24
C LEU A 306 20.24 3.41 -4.78
N LEU A 307 20.75 4.23 -5.69
CA LEU A 307 21.80 5.20 -5.42
C LEU A 307 21.20 6.60 -5.44
N VAL A 308 21.44 7.37 -4.38
CA VAL A 308 21.18 8.81 -4.32
C VAL A 308 22.52 9.48 -4.06
N ASP A 309 22.91 10.40 -4.95
CA ASP A 309 24.21 11.08 -4.91
C ASP A 309 25.40 10.09 -4.85
N GLY A 310 25.29 8.98 -5.58
CA GLY A 310 26.28 7.90 -5.62
C GLY A 310 26.36 7.03 -4.37
N LYS A 311 25.48 7.23 -3.38
CA LYS A 311 25.44 6.44 -2.15
C LYS A 311 24.21 5.54 -2.12
N PRO A 312 24.33 4.30 -1.60
CA PRO A 312 23.17 3.46 -1.37
C PRO A 312 22.08 4.15 -0.56
N PHE A 313 20.85 3.96 -0.99
CA PHE A 313 19.65 4.56 -0.46
C PHE A 313 18.58 3.49 -0.30
N PHE A 314 18.12 3.29 0.94
CA PHE A 314 17.02 2.40 1.26
C PHE A 314 15.73 3.21 1.39
N PRO A 315 14.79 3.13 0.43
CA PRO A 315 13.58 3.93 0.48
C PRO A 315 12.59 3.37 1.51
N VAL A 316 12.16 4.23 2.42
CA VAL A 316 11.01 4.03 3.31
C VAL A 316 9.92 4.99 2.84
N ILE A 317 8.88 4.43 2.24
CA ILE A 317 7.94 5.12 1.36
C ILE A 317 6.61 5.31 2.10
N ALA A 318 6.09 6.53 2.09
CA ALA A 318 4.74 6.82 2.55
C ALA A 318 3.78 7.02 1.36
N TYR A 319 2.69 6.24 1.34
CA TYR A 319 1.60 6.38 0.38
C TYR A 319 0.47 7.24 0.96
N HIS A 320 -0.16 8.06 0.13
CA HIS A 320 -1.19 9.04 0.51
C HIS A 320 -0.73 10.06 1.59
N ALA A 321 0.55 10.46 1.54
CA ALA A 321 1.10 11.49 2.42
C ALA A 321 0.83 12.90 1.88
N TYR A 322 0.46 13.84 2.76
CA TYR A 322 0.38 15.27 2.43
C TYR A 322 1.60 16.03 2.97
N ALA A 323 1.83 17.23 2.44
CA ALA A 323 2.97 18.05 2.83
C ALA A 323 3.04 18.33 4.34
N GLN A 324 1.89 18.53 4.99
CA GLN A 324 1.83 18.73 6.44
C GLN A 324 2.26 17.51 7.26
N ASP A 325 2.27 16.31 6.66
CA ASP A 325 2.60 15.07 7.37
C ASP A 325 4.12 14.80 7.41
N TYR A 326 4.91 15.47 6.55
CA TYR A 326 6.34 15.12 6.35
C TYR A 326 7.17 15.19 7.63
N ALA A 327 6.89 16.15 8.52
CA ALA A 327 7.59 16.24 9.79
C ALA A 327 7.36 15.00 10.66
N SER A 328 6.08 14.62 10.84
CA SER A 328 5.67 13.44 11.60
C SER A 328 6.19 12.14 10.95
N LEU A 329 6.17 12.04 9.61
CA LEU A 329 6.58 10.83 8.90
C LEU A 329 8.08 10.50 9.11
N LYS A 330 8.94 11.49 9.34
CA LYS A 330 10.35 11.26 9.72
C LYS A 330 10.51 10.58 11.08
N GLU A 331 9.52 10.67 11.97
CA GLU A 331 9.52 9.99 13.27
C GLU A 331 9.41 8.48 13.11
N ILE A 332 8.80 8.00 12.01
CA ILE A 332 8.67 6.57 11.68
C ILE A 332 9.65 6.12 10.59
N GLY A 333 10.69 6.92 10.32
CA GLY A 333 11.78 6.58 9.40
C GLY A 333 11.48 6.82 7.91
N VAL A 334 10.33 7.40 7.55
CA VAL A 334 10.01 7.73 6.16
C VAL A 334 10.99 8.76 5.62
N ASN A 335 11.55 8.46 4.46
CA ASN A 335 12.46 9.32 3.71
C ASN A 335 12.00 9.56 2.26
N THR A 336 10.92 8.90 1.84
CA THR A 336 10.38 8.92 0.49
C THR A 336 8.85 9.02 0.53
N VAL A 337 8.25 9.78 -0.39
CA VAL A 337 6.79 9.90 -0.50
C VAL A 337 6.31 9.63 -1.92
N GLN A 338 5.12 9.05 -2.06
CA GLN A 338 4.43 9.01 -3.34
C GLN A 338 3.86 10.41 -3.66
N GLY A 339 4.13 10.91 -4.87
CA GLY A 339 3.54 12.15 -5.36
C GLY A 339 2.04 12.01 -5.64
N ALA A 340 1.30 13.12 -5.64
CA ALA A 340 -0.11 13.11 -5.99
C ALA A 340 -0.32 13.00 -7.51
N ASN A 341 -1.32 12.23 -7.93
CA ASN A 341 -1.75 12.16 -9.32
C ASN A 341 -2.27 13.53 -9.79
N THR A 342 -1.56 14.16 -10.72
CA THR A 342 -1.92 15.47 -11.27
C THR A 342 -1.62 15.53 -12.77
N ASN A 343 -2.39 16.34 -13.50
CA ASN A 343 -2.12 16.70 -14.89
C ASN A 343 -1.48 18.09 -15.03
N SER A 344 -1.06 18.69 -13.93
CA SER A 344 -0.52 20.05 -13.88
C SER A 344 0.98 20.03 -13.60
N ILE A 345 1.77 20.50 -14.57
CA ILE A 345 3.22 20.70 -14.41
C ILE A 345 3.51 21.63 -13.23
N ALA A 346 2.75 22.71 -13.06
CA ALA A 346 2.94 23.65 -11.95
C ALA A 346 2.68 22.99 -10.59
N THR A 347 1.65 22.15 -10.50
CA THR A 347 1.34 21.41 -9.27
C THR A 347 2.45 20.40 -8.95
N MET A 348 2.91 19.64 -9.95
CA MET A 348 4.01 18.69 -9.76
C MET A 348 5.30 19.39 -9.31
N LYS A 349 5.61 20.56 -9.88
CA LYS A 349 6.73 21.38 -9.41
C LYS A 349 6.60 21.74 -7.93
N THR A 350 5.45 22.23 -7.50
CA THR A 350 5.20 22.57 -6.09
C THR A 350 5.38 21.36 -5.19
N LEU A 351 4.89 20.19 -5.59
CA LEU A 351 5.03 18.95 -4.83
C LEU A 351 6.50 18.56 -4.67
N LEU A 352 7.26 18.58 -5.77
CA LEU A 352 8.70 18.28 -5.77
C LEU A 352 9.51 19.30 -4.94
N ASP A 353 9.24 20.60 -5.11
CA ASP A 353 9.87 21.67 -4.32
C ASP A 353 9.58 21.47 -2.81
N THR A 354 8.33 21.08 -2.48
CA THR A 354 7.90 20.85 -1.09
C THR A 354 8.56 19.61 -0.49
N ALA A 355 8.67 18.51 -1.24
CA ALA A 355 9.44 17.35 -0.80
C ALA A 355 10.90 17.71 -0.57
N GLN A 356 11.53 18.46 -1.49
CA GLN A 356 12.91 18.93 -1.31
C GLN A 356 13.06 19.77 -0.03
N ALA A 357 12.20 20.76 0.18
CA ALA A 357 12.21 21.61 1.37
C ALA A 357 11.99 20.80 2.66
N GLY A 358 11.15 19.75 2.57
CA GLY A 358 10.92 18.79 3.63
C GLY A 358 12.05 17.77 3.82
N GLY A 359 13.10 17.77 2.99
CA GLY A 359 14.16 16.76 3.02
C GLY A 359 13.68 15.34 2.67
N MET A 360 12.63 15.23 1.86
CA MET A 360 12.06 14.00 1.35
C MET A 360 12.44 13.77 -0.10
N LYS A 361 12.56 12.50 -0.49
CA LYS A 361 12.54 12.07 -1.87
C LYS A 361 11.10 11.83 -2.34
N MET A 362 10.84 11.96 -3.64
CA MET A 362 9.51 11.80 -4.22
C MET A 362 9.52 10.80 -5.39
N LEU A 363 8.57 9.89 -5.34
CA LEU A 363 8.18 9.01 -6.43
C LEU A 363 7.09 9.71 -7.24
N MET A 364 7.40 10.14 -8.45
CA MET A 364 6.52 10.95 -9.29
C MET A 364 5.52 10.07 -10.04
N THR A 365 4.23 10.29 -9.85
CA THR A 365 3.18 9.50 -10.50
C THR A 365 2.86 10.02 -11.90
N LEU A 366 2.66 9.10 -12.85
CA LEU A 366 2.45 9.42 -14.28
C LEU A 366 1.10 8.94 -14.83
N TYR A 367 0.26 8.34 -13.98
CA TYR A 367 -1.00 7.70 -14.37
C TYR A 367 -2.24 8.53 -13.99
N TYR A 368 -2.27 9.81 -14.35
CA TYR A 368 -3.43 10.67 -14.10
C TYR A 368 -4.73 10.02 -14.61
N ASN A 369 -5.78 9.97 -13.78
CA ASN A 369 -7.03 9.24 -14.03
C ASN A 369 -6.87 7.73 -14.29
N MET A 370 -5.82 7.08 -13.75
CA MET A 370 -5.53 5.65 -13.94
C MET A 370 -5.32 5.28 -15.43
N LYS A 371 -4.73 6.21 -16.20
CA LYS A 371 -4.46 6.05 -17.64
C LYS A 371 -2.96 6.12 -17.92
N VAL A 372 -2.50 5.37 -18.93
CA VAL A 372 -1.08 5.34 -19.33
C VAL A 372 -0.91 5.91 -20.73
N LYS A 373 -1.48 5.26 -21.75
CA LYS A 373 -1.34 5.67 -23.16
C LYS A 373 -1.85 7.08 -23.44
N GLU A 374 -2.99 7.43 -22.88
CA GLU A 374 -3.59 8.77 -23.03
C GLU A 374 -2.73 9.86 -22.38
N ASN A 375 -1.89 9.50 -21.41
CA ASN A 375 -0.99 10.41 -20.70
C ASN A 375 0.41 10.51 -21.33
N PHE A 376 0.71 9.85 -22.46
CA PHE A 376 2.06 9.87 -23.04
C PHE A 376 2.64 11.27 -23.26
N GLU A 377 1.84 12.22 -23.75
CA GLU A 377 2.32 13.59 -23.95
C GLU A 377 2.56 14.31 -22.60
N LEU A 378 1.68 14.10 -21.62
CA LEU A 378 1.90 14.61 -20.27
C LEU A 378 3.14 14.00 -19.62
N THR A 379 3.34 12.69 -19.74
CA THR A 379 4.53 11.97 -19.27
C THR A 379 5.78 12.54 -19.92
N ARG A 380 5.78 12.76 -21.24
CA ARG A 380 6.90 13.39 -21.93
C ARG A 380 7.21 14.76 -21.33
N GLN A 381 6.20 15.60 -21.12
CA GLN A 381 6.38 16.93 -20.55
C GLN A 381 6.90 16.88 -19.10
N MET A 382 6.32 16.05 -18.24
CA MET A 382 6.74 15.92 -16.85
C MET A 382 8.17 15.38 -16.71
N VAL A 383 8.51 14.29 -17.41
CA VAL A 383 9.85 13.69 -17.36
C VAL A 383 10.88 14.69 -17.89
N THR A 384 10.61 15.34 -19.03
CA THR A 384 11.52 16.34 -19.60
C THR A 384 11.75 17.51 -18.64
N THR A 385 10.71 17.95 -17.93
CA THR A 385 10.78 19.13 -17.05
C THR A 385 11.47 18.83 -15.72
N PHE A 386 11.26 17.64 -15.17
CA PHE A 386 11.63 17.34 -13.77
C PHE A 386 12.75 16.33 -13.58
N LYS A 387 13.32 15.76 -14.65
CA LYS A 387 14.41 14.78 -14.54
C LYS A 387 15.63 15.26 -13.75
N ASP A 388 15.89 16.57 -13.68
CA ASP A 388 17.02 17.12 -12.92
C ASP A 388 16.62 17.63 -11.53
N HIS A 389 15.39 17.35 -11.06
CA HIS A 389 14.90 17.87 -9.78
C HIS A 389 15.51 17.12 -8.58
N PRO A 390 16.13 17.79 -7.60
CA PRO A 390 16.86 17.12 -6.50
C PRO A 390 16.02 16.18 -5.62
N ALA A 391 14.72 16.42 -5.48
CA ALA A 391 13.81 15.53 -4.74
C ALA A 391 13.32 14.33 -5.54
N LEU A 392 13.50 14.27 -6.86
CA LEU A 392 13.04 13.13 -7.65
C LEU A 392 13.82 11.87 -7.28
N LEU A 393 13.12 10.74 -7.12
CA LEU A 393 13.71 9.42 -6.89
C LEU A 393 13.40 8.43 -8.01
N GLY A 394 12.23 8.55 -8.63
CA GLY A 394 11.79 7.64 -9.68
C GLY A 394 10.37 7.94 -10.16
N TYR A 395 9.95 7.20 -11.18
CA TYR A 395 8.68 7.40 -11.88
C TYR A 395 7.73 6.22 -11.70
N MET A 396 6.53 6.47 -11.18
CA MET A 396 5.48 5.46 -11.15
C MET A 396 4.72 5.47 -12.47
N ILE A 397 4.92 4.43 -13.29
CA ILE A 397 4.22 4.33 -14.59
C ILE A 397 2.73 4.10 -14.36
N MET A 398 2.38 3.17 -13.47
CA MET A 398 1.01 2.76 -13.19
C MET A 398 0.92 2.06 -11.83
N ASP A 399 -0.25 2.15 -11.21
CA ASP A 399 -0.64 1.45 -9.99
C ASP A 399 -1.60 0.30 -10.33
N GLU A 400 -1.30 -0.92 -9.87
CA GLU A 400 -2.03 -2.15 -10.16
C GLU A 400 -2.51 -2.27 -11.63
N PRO A 401 -1.61 -2.38 -12.61
CA PRO A 401 -1.97 -2.33 -14.04
C PRO A 401 -3.03 -3.36 -14.44
N THR A 402 -2.97 -4.56 -13.87
CA THR A 402 -3.87 -5.68 -14.18
C THR A 402 -5.30 -5.37 -13.74
N THR A 403 -5.50 -4.97 -12.48
CA THR A 403 -6.83 -4.59 -11.95
C THR A 403 -7.43 -3.39 -12.70
N ASN A 404 -6.58 -2.49 -13.19
CA ASN A 404 -6.99 -1.31 -13.95
C ASN A 404 -7.13 -1.57 -15.47
N GLY A 405 -6.93 -2.81 -15.93
CA GLY A 405 -7.11 -3.20 -17.32
C GLY A 405 -6.13 -2.55 -18.29
N VAL A 406 -4.92 -2.18 -17.83
CA VAL A 406 -3.88 -1.58 -18.67
C VAL A 406 -3.08 -2.67 -19.37
N PRO A 407 -3.07 -2.73 -20.71
CA PRO A 407 -2.31 -3.74 -21.44
C PRO A 407 -0.80 -3.59 -21.26
N GLN A 408 -0.07 -4.70 -21.13
CA GLN A 408 1.39 -4.70 -21.00
C GLN A 408 2.09 -3.91 -22.12
N SER A 409 1.56 -3.94 -23.35
CA SER A 409 2.10 -3.18 -24.49
C SER A 409 2.18 -1.67 -24.21
N GLU A 410 1.20 -1.11 -23.51
CA GLU A 410 1.20 0.32 -23.15
C GLU A 410 2.25 0.63 -22.08
N LEU A 411 2.42 -0.28 -21.11
CA LEU A 411 3.45 -0.16 -20.07
C LEU A 411 4.85 -0.20 -20.68
N LEU A 412 5.09 -1.11 -21.62
CA LEU A 412 6.36 -1.22 -22.34
C LEU A 412 6.64 0.05 -23.14
N GLU A 413 5.63 0.65 -23.79
CA GLU A 413 5.79 1.90 -24.52
C GLU A 413 6.06 3.10 -23.60
N ALA A 414 5.37 3.18 -22.45
CA ALA A 414 5.61 4.19 -21.42
C ALA A 414 7.03 4.11 -20.87
N TYR A 415 7.49 2.90 -20.54
CA TYR A 415 8.87 2.66 -20.10
C TYR A 415 9.88 3.20 -21.11
N ARG A 416 9.72 2.84 -22.39
CA ARG A 416 10.60 3.31 -23.48
C ARG A 416 10.59 4.83 -23.61
N LEU A 417 9.41 5.44 -23.51
CA LEU A 417 9.26 6.89 -23.56
C LEU A 417 10.08 7.56 -22.45
N ILE A 418 9.94 7.09 -21.21
CA ILE A 418 10.65 7.65 -20.06
C ILE A 418 12.16 7.45 -20.21
N ARG A 419 12.62 6.23 -20.52
CA ARG A 419 14.05 5.92 -20.73
C ARG A 419 14.69 6.73 -21.86
N SER A 420 13.93 7.10 -22.89
CA SER A 420 14.44 7.94 -23.98
C SER A 420 14.68 9.40 -23.59
N ILE A 421 14.19 9.85 -22.42
CA ILE A 421 14.27 11.24 -21.96
C ILE A 421 15.18 11.37 -20.73
N ASP A 422 15.07 10.42 -19.80
CA ASP A 422 15.81 10.37 -18.55
C ASP A 422 16.47 8.98 -18.39
N PRO A 423 17.80 8.87 -18.56
CA PRO A 423 18.55 7.64 -18.33
C PRO A 423 18.95 7.41 -16.87
N GLU A 424 18.71 8.35 -15.95
CA GLU A 424 19.23 8.30 -14.57
C GLU A 424 18.24 7.65 -13.59
N HIS A 425 17.01 8.20 -13.49
CA HIS A 425 16.04 7.78 -12.48
C HIS A 425 15.32 6.49 -12.86
N PRO A 426 15.08 5.53 -11.96
CA PRO A 426 14.32 4.31 -12.28
C PRO A 426 12.82 4.57 -12.51
N THR A 427 12.16 3.70 -13.26
CA THR A 427 10.70 3.54 -13.19
C THR A 427 10.32 2.46 -12.19
N TYR A 428 9.15 2.58 -11.58
CA TYR A 428 8.55 1.52 -10.76
C TYR A 428 7.05 1.35 -11.06
N MET A 429 6.52 0.19 -10.67
CA MET A 429 5.09 -0.11 -10.66
C MET A 429 4.74 -0.98 -9.46
N VAL A 430 3.55 -0.79 -8.91
CA VAL A 430 2.95 -1.64 -7.87
C VAL A 430 2.01 -2.62 -8.57
N GLU A 431 2.08 -3.90 -8.19
CA GLU A 431 1.17 -4.93 -8.68
C GLU A 431 0.72 -5.83 -7.52
N ALA A 432 -0.59 -5.98 -7.40
CA ALA A 432 -1.23 -6.83 -6.40
C ALA A 432 -1.48 -8.25 -6.95
N ASP A 433 -1.68 -8.38 -8.27
CA ASP A 433 -1.87 -9.67 -8.92
C ASP A 433 -0.53 -10.39 -9.13
N ARG A 434 -0.28 -11.40 -8.29
CA ARG A 434 0.91 -12.26 -8.34
C ARG A 434 1.13 -12.91 -9.71
N THR A 435 0.06 -13.17 -10.46
CA THR A 435 0.17 -13.77 -11.81
C THR A 435 0.73 -12.79 -12.84
N ALA A 436 0.67 -11.49 -12.55
CA ALA A 436 1.13 -10.41 -13.42
C ALA A 436 2.54 -9.88 -13.09
N TYR A 437 3.17 -10.35 -12.00
CA TYR A 437 4.53 -9.91 -11.60
C TYR A 437 5.55 -9.97 -12.73
N ARG A 438 5.50 -11.03 -13.54
CA ARG A 438 6.42 -11.17 -14.68
C ARG A 438 6.14 -10.13 -15.76
N SER A 439 4.88 -9.94 -16.14
CA SER A 439 4.52 -8.97 -17.18
C SER A 439 4.80 -7.53 -16.74
N THR A 440 4.50 -7.19 -15.49
CA THR A 440 4.76 -5.87 -14.91
C THR A 440 6.26 -5.63 -14.74
N GLY A 441 6.99 -6.61 -14.19
CA GLY A 441 8.46 -6.56 -14.01
C GLY A 441 9.26 -6.44 -15.32
N GLN A 442 8.72 -6.91 -16.44
CA GLN A 442 9.31 -6.70 -17.77
C GLN A 442 9.16 -5.27 -18.30
N ALA A 443 8.24 -4.49 -17.74
CA ALA A 443 7.91 -3.13 -18.17
C ALA A 443 8.34 -2.05 -17.17
N THR A 444 9.19 -2.38 -16.20
CA THR A 444 9.70 -1.45 -15.19
C THR A 444 11.13 -1.79 -14.76
N ASP A 445 11.83 -0.84 -14.15
CA ASP A 445 13.15 -1.08 -13.53
C ASP A 445 13.03 -1.67 -12.11
N LEU A 446 11.93 -1.36 -11.41
CA LEU A 446 11.63 -1.79 -10.04
C LEU A 446 10.20 -2.34 -9.97
N LEU A 447 10.04 -3.57 -9.49
CA LEU A 447 8.72 -4.14 -9.22
C LEU A 447 8.38 -3.97 -7.74
N VAL A 448 7.15 -3.57 -7.43
CA VAL A 448 6.68 -3.39 -6.06
C VAL A 448 5.48 -4.30 -5.79
N THR A 449 5.52 -5.05 -4.69
CA THR A 449 4.40 -5.90 -4.25
C THR A 449 3.58 -5.20 -3.18
N ASP A 450 2.27 -5.44 -3.12
CA ASP A 450 1.36 -4.85 -2.12
C ASP A 450 0.29 -5.84 -1.63
N VAL A 451 0.75 -6.93 -1.02
CA VAL A 451 -0.13 -7.95 -0.45
C VAL A 451 -0.54 -7.59 0.99
N TYR A 452 -1.84 -7.41 1.22
CA TYR A 452 -2.42 -7.06 2.53
C TYR A 452 -3.15 -8.24 3.19
N PRO A 453 -2.57 -8.90 4.21
CA PRO A 453 -3.13 -10.16 4.74
C PRO A 453 -4.41 -10.00 5.57
N PHE A 454 -4.71 -8.84 6.14
CA PHE A 454 -5.77 -8.66 7.14
C PHE A 454 -7.02 -7.98 6.57
N TYR A 455 -8.12 -8.73 6.41
CA TYR A 455 -9.42 -8.21 5.97
C TYR A 455 -10.60 -8.97 6.61
N LYS A 456 -11.80 -8.37 6.60
CA LYS A 456 -12.97 -8.67 7.45
C LYS A 456 -13.52 -10.10 7.31
N ASN A 457 -13.41 -10.71 6.13
CA ASN A 457 -14.08 -11.98 5.80
C ASN A 457 -13.12 -13.14 5.46
N SER A 458 -11.81 -12.90 5.53
CA SER A 458 -10.75 -13.91 5.42
C SER A 458 -9.44 -13.19 5.72
N THR A 459 -8.48 -13.85 6.36
CA THR A 459 -7.12 -13.33 6.45
C THR A 459 -6.23 -14.25 5.63
N LEU A 460 -5.48 -13.73 4.67
CA LEU A 460 -4.38 -14.51 4.11
C LEU A 460 -3.42 -14.86 5.27
N PRO A 461 -2.69 -15.97 5.20
CA PRO A 461 -1.60 -16.21 6.14
C PRO A 461 -0.63 -15.03 6.07
N ILE A 462 -0.08 -14.61 7.22
CA ILE A 462 0.89 -13.50 7.25
C ILE A 462 2.13 -13.79 6.38
N SER A 463 2.42 -15.07 6.13
CA SER A 463 3.47 -15.55 5.22
C SER A 463 3.32 -15.07 3.78
N ALA A 464 2.10 -14.72 3.37
CA ALA A 464 1.78 -14.30 2.00
C ALA A 464 2.59 -13.07 1.56
N VAL A 465 3.01 -12.22 2.50
CA VAL A 465 3.88 -11.07 2.22
C VAL A 465 5.24 -11.55 1.73
N GLY A 466 5.96 -12.35 2.52
CA GLY A 466 7.26 -12.89 2.11
C GLY A 466 7.17 -13.80 0.88
N ASP A 467 6.10 -14.59 0.75
CA ASP A 467 5.86 -15.44 -0.42
C ASP A 467 5.69 -14.62 -1.70
N SER A 468 4.98 -13.49 -1.64
CA SER A 468 4.81 -12.59 -2.78
C SER A 468 6.12 -11.95 -3.22
N VAL A 469 6.98 -11.55 -2.27
CA VAL A 469 8.29 -10.96 -2.59
C VAL A 469 9.20 -11.98 -3.28
N ARG A 470 9.25 -13.22 -2.78
CA ARG A 470 10.02 -14.30 -3.42
C ARG A 470 9.54 -14.59 -4.85
N GLU A 471 8.23 -14.62 -5.06
CA GLU A 471 7.67 -14.79 -6.40
C GLU A 471 7.98 -13.60 -7.32
N ALA A 472 7.92 -12.37 -6.80
CA ALA A 472 8.30 -11.17 -7.55
C ALA A 472 9.79 -11.18 -7.93
N MET A 473 10.69 -11.57 -7.01
CA MET A 473 12.12 -11.72 -7.27
C MET A 473 12.38 -12.75 -8.38
N ALA A 474 11.73 -13.92 -8.29
CA ALA A 474 11.79 -14.94 -9.33
C ALA A 474 11.21 -14.44 -10.67
N ALA A 475 10.13 -13.66 -10.63
CA ALA A 475 9.48 -13.11 -11.83
C ALA A 475 10.36 -12.09 -12.58
N VAL A 476 11.23 -11.36 -11.87
CA VAL A 476 12.23 -10.45 -12.46
C VAL A 476 13.60 -11.10 -12.69
N GLY A 477 13.71 -12.40 -12.40
CA GLY A 477 14.92 -13.20 -12.62
C GLY A 477 16.13 -12.76 -11.78
N ASP A 478 15.90 -12.18 -10.61
CA ASP A 478 16.94 -11.63 -9.72
C ASP A 478 17.85 -10.56 -10.37
N THR A 479 17.44 -9.97 -11.50
CA THR A 479 18.22 -8.95 -12.24
C THR A 479 17.89 -7.51 -11.85
N LYS A 480 16.78 -7.33 -11.12
CA LYS A 480 16.19 -6.06 -10.72
C LYS A 480 15.68 -6.19 -9.29
N PRO A 481 15.72 -5.11 -8.49
CA PRO A 481 15.25 -5.17 -7.12
C PRO A 481 13.72 -5.15 -7.07
N VAL A 482 13.19 -5.75 -5.99
CA VAL A 482 11.77 -5.70 -5.62
C VAL A 482 11.61 -4.87 -4.36
N TRP A 483 10.54 -4.07 -4.27
CA TRP A 483 10.10 -3.43 -3.03
C TRP A 483 8.76 -3.97 -2.56
N THR A 484 8.36 -3.63 -1.33
CA THR A 484 7.12 -4.14 -0.76
C THR A 484 6.37 -3.04 -0.02
N VAL A 485 5.06 -2.97 -0.22
CA VAL A 485 4.13 -2.13 0.53
C VAL A 485 3.46 -2.97 1.60
N LEU A 486 3.49 -2.48 2.84
CA LEU A 486 2.92 -3.15 4.00
C LEU A 486 1.53 -2.60 4.33
N GLN A 487 0.67 -3.48 4.86
CA GLN A 487 -0.59 -3.06 5.47
C GLN A 487 -0.30 -2.34 6.79
N THR A 488 -0.48 -1.02 6.80
CA THR A 488 -0.39 -0.17 8.00
C THR A 488 -1.68 0.60 8.23
N PHE A 489 -2.80 0.09 7.72
CA PHE A 489 -4.08 0.80 7.69
C PHE A 489 -5.26 -0.04 8.16
N GLN A 490 -6.35 0.66 8.46
CA GLN A 490 -7.70 0.13 8.55
C GLN A 490 -8.64 1.05 7.79
N MET A 491 -9.50 0.50 6.93
CA MET A 491 -10.50 1.26 6.18
C MET A 491 -11.92 0.91 6.65
N PRO A 492 -12.57 1.77 7.45
CA PRO A 492 -13.94 1.57 7.89
C PRO A 492 -14.90 1.38 6.71
N ASN A 493 -15.91 0.52 6.89
CA ASN A 493 -16.93 0.19 5.88
C ASN A 493 -16.42 -0.52 4.61
N THR A 494 -15.16 -0.96 4.57
CA THR A 494 -14.61 -1.78 3.49
C THR A 494 -14.30 -3.21 3.97
N ASN A 495 -13.76 -4.05 3.08
CA ASN A 495 -13.21 -5.34 3.47
C ASN A 495 -11.96 -5.19 4.35
N TRP A 496 -11.18 -4.12 4.24
CA TRP A 496 -9.95 -3.90 5.03
C TRP A 496 -10.22 -3.23 6.39
N ASN A 497 -11.32 -3.61 7.04
CA ASN A 497 -11.70 -3.08 8.35
C ASN A 497 -11.04 -3.85 9.51
N VAL A 498 -9.78 -4.26 9.34
CA VAL A 498 -8.96 -4.94 10.37
C VAL A 498 -7.61 -4.24 10.42
N LEU A 499 -7.26 -3.68 11.58
CA LEU A 499 -5.95 -3.06 11.81
C LEU A 499 -4.96 -4.13 12.28
N PRO A 500 -3.82 -4.35 11.61
CA PRO A 500 -2.77 -5.24 12.13
C PRO A 500 -2.20 -4.69 13.45
N THR A 501 -1.64 -5.57 14.27
CA THR A 501 -0.83 -5.16 15.43
C THR A 501 0.56 -4.70 14.98
N ILE A 502 1.28 -4.00 15.84
CA ILE A 502 2.67 -3.62 15.54
C ILE A 502 3.56 -4.85 15.30
N ASP A 503 3.38 -5.93 16.06
CA ASP A 503 4.14 -7.17 15.84
C ASP A 503 3.87 -7.78 14.48
N GLN A 504 2.62 -7.72 14.00
CA GLN A 504 2.27 -8.17 12.65
C GLN A 504 2.91 -7.28 11.58
N VAL A 505 2.95 -5.95 11.76
CA VAL A 505 3.65 -5.04 10.84
C VAL A 505 5.16 -5.34 10.80
N ARG A 506 5.79 -5.51 11.97
CA ARG A 506 7.20 -5.91 12.08
C ARG A 506 7.45 -7.23 11.37
N ASN A 507 6.60 -8.23 11.61
CA ASN A 507 6.68 -9.54 10.98
C ASN A 507 6.62 -9.44 9.45
N MET A 508 5.64 -8.73 8.89
CA MET A 508 5.54 -8.50 7.44
C MET A 508 6.79 -7.82 6.86
N ALA A 509 7.35 -6.84 7.58
CA ALA A 509 8.59 -6.15 7.17
C ALA A 509 9.80 -7.10 7.13
N TYR A 510 10.05 -7.85 8.20
CA TYR A 510 11.20 -8.77 8.27
C TYR A 510 11.08 -9.94 7.30
N GLN A 511 9.87 -10.44 7.06
CA GLN A 511 9.64 -11.42 5.99
C GLN A 511 10.05 -10.86 4.63
N SER A 512 9.71 -9.59 4.36
CA SER A 512 10.06 -8.91 3.11
C SER A 512 11.58 -8.74 2.97
N PHE A 513 12.29 -8.41 4.05
CA PHE A 513 13.75 -8.32 4.05
C PHE A 513 14.42 -9.68 3.80
N LEU A 514 13.96 -10.75 4.46
CA LEU A 514 14.43 -12.12 4.21
C LEU A 514 14.16 -12.56 2.77
N ALA A 515 13.04 -12.14 2.19
CA ALA A 515 12.67 -12.46 0.83
C ALA A 515 13.43 -11.64 -0.24
N GLY A 516 14.26 -10.66 0.17
CA GLY A 516 15.12 -9.88 -0.73
C GLY A 516 14.64 -8.46 -1.05
N SER A 517 13.59 -7.97 -0.40
CA SER A 517 13.06 -6.63 -0.64
C SER A 517 14.10 -5.54 -0.36
N LYS A 518 14.23 -4.58 -1.27
CA LYS A 518 15.21 -3.47 -1.22
C LYS A 518 14.58 -2.11 -0.92
N GLY A 519 13.32 -2.10 -0.49
CA GLY A 519 12.56 -0.90 -0.17
C GLY A 519 11.23 -1.27 0.49
N LEU A 520 10.75 -0.40 1.37
CA LEU A 520 9.56 -0.65 2.18
C LEU A 520 8.57 0.50 2.04
N GLY A 521 7.29 0.19 1.86
CA GLY A 521 6.20 1.16 1.79
C GLY A 521 5.19 0.98 2.92
N PHE A 522 4.62 2.08 3.38
CA PHE A 522 3.50 2.10 4.31
C PHE A 522 2.26 2.57 3.57
N TYR A 523 1.33 1.64 3.34
CA TYR A 523 -0.01 1.99 2.88
C TYR A 523 -0.97 1.91 4.06
N SER A 524 -1.76 2.93 4.36
CA SER A 524 -1.67 4.31 3.88
C SER A 524 -1.48 5.26 5.05
N VAL A 525 -0.91 6.44 4.78
CA VAL A 525 -0.81 7.51 5.79
C VAL A 525 -2.18 8.13 6.04
N ASN A 526 -2.92 8.42 4.97
CA ASN A 526 -4.26 9.01 5.03
C ASN A 526 -5.21 8.31 4.05
N ASP A 527 -6.45 8.07 4.49
CA ASP A 527 -7.56 7.63 3.65
C ASP A 527 -8.91 8.05 4.26
N PRO A 528 -10.05 7.94 3.55
CA PRO A 528 -11.35 8.26 4.13
C PRO A 528 -11.63 7.50 5.45
N GLY A 529 -11.65 8.23 6.56
CA GLY A 529 -11.84 7.66 7.90
C GLY A 529 -10.59 7.01 8.51
N TRP A 530 -9.42 7.20 7.91
CA TRP A 530 -8.14 6.65 8.36
C TRP A 530 -7.03 7.70 8.39
N LYS A 531 -6.26 7.71 9.48
CA LYS A 531 -5.02 8.49 9.58
C LYS A 531 -4.03 7.74 10.47
N LEU A 532 -2.90 7.32 9.89
CA LEU A 532 -1.90 6.49 10.57
C LEU A 532 -1.39 7.15 11.85
N GLN A 533 -1.13 8.46 11.83
CA GLN A 533 -0.63 9.21 12.98
C GLN A 533 -1.56 9.21 14.19
N GLU A 534 -2.87 9.04 13.98
CA GLU A 534 -3.88 9.06 15.04
C GLU A 534 -4.25 7.63 15.49
N SER A 535 -3.60 6.61 14.94
CA SER A 535 -3.93 5.21 15.18
C SER A 535 -3.12 4.59 16.32
N ALA A 536 -3.59 3.43 16.79
CA ALA A 536 -2.88 2.62 17.78
C ALA A 536 -1.52 2.09 17.28
N LEU A 537 -1.25 2.12 15.96
CA LEU A 537 0.04 1.71 15.40
C LEU A 537 1.14 2.74 15.63
N TRP A 538 0.81 4.03 15.77
CA TRP A 538 1.80 5.11 15.71
C TRP A 538 2.98 4.95 16.69
N PRO A 539 2.76 4.69 18.00
CA PRO A 539 3.89 4.51 18.94
C PRO A 539 4.80 3.34 18.55
N GLY A 540 4.21 2.26 18.04
CA GLY A 540 4.95 1.10 17.55
C GLY A 540 5.76 1.40 16.29
N MET A 541 5.20 2.17 15.36
CA MET A 541 5.91 2.59 14.15
C MET A 541 7.10 3.50 14.46
N VAL A 542 6.96 4.38 15.47
CA VAL A 542 8.07 5.24 15.94
C VAL A 542 9.19 4.39 16.52
N ALA A 543 8.87 3.38 17.33
CA ALA A 543 9.87 2.44 17.86
C ALA A 543 10.52 1.58 16.76
N PHE A 544 9.76 1.20 15.74
CA PHE A 544 10.24 0.36 14.64
C PHE A 544 11.21 1.09 13.67
N LYS A 545 11.32 2.42 13.74
CA LYS A 545 12.24 3.20 12.91
C LYS A 545 13.69 2.70 12.99
N ASP A 546 14.20 2.43 14.19
CA ASP A 546 15.60 2.05 14.39
C ASP A 546 15.88 0.65 13.82
N GLU A 547 14.90 -0.25 13.92
CA GLU A 547 14.92 -1.57 13.30
C GLU A 547 14.99 -1.50 11.77
N ILE A 548 14.16 -0.65 11.16
CA ILE A 548 14.20 -0.43 9.70
C ILE A 548 15.56 0.15 9.29
N SER A 549 16.11 1.08 10.07
CA SER A 549 17.43 1.66 9.81
C SER A 549 18.54 0.61 9.88
N LEU A 550 18.51 -0.28 10.88
CA LEU A 550 19.44 -1.40 10.99
C LEU A 550 19.32 -2.33 9.79
N MET A 551 18.11 -2.74 9.43
CA MET A 551 17.90 -3.66 8.31
C MET A 551 18.28 -3.04 6.96
N GLY A 552 17.95 -1.77 6.72
CA GLY A 552 18.38 -1.05 5.53
C GLY A 552 19.90 -1.03 5.40
N ASP A 553 20.61 -0.76 6.50
CA ASP A 553 22.06 -0.77 6.56
C ASP A 553 22.66 -2.18 6.39
N LEU A 554 22.06 -3.23 6.96
CA LEU A 554 22.49 -4.63 6.74
C LEU A 554 22.27 -5.09 5.30
N LEU A 555 21.18 -4.68 4.66
CA LEU A 555 20.88 -5.01 3.26
C LEU A 555 21.77 -4.28 2.26
N VAL A 556 22.39 -3.18 2.69
CA VAL A 556 23.25 -2.31 1.88
C VAL A 556 24.73 -2.61 2.10
N ASN A 557 25.16 -2.69 3.37
CA ASN A 557 26.56 -2.77 3.78
C ASN A 557 26.93 -4.12 4.42
N GLY A 558 25.94 -4.97 4.71
CA GLY A 558 26.15 -6.33 5.20
C GLY A 558 25.98 -7.37 4.09
N HIS A 559 26.17 -8.63 4.45
CA HIS A 559 25.84 -9.77 3.61
C HIS A 559 25.21 -10.87 4.44
N GLN A 560 24.23 -11.58 3.87
CA GLN A 560 23.59 -12.70 4.54
C GLN A 560 24.49 -13.93 4.48
N VAL A 561 24.82 -14.52 5.62
CA VAL A 561 25.73 -15.68 5.74
C VAL A 561 24.99 -17.00 5.90
N SER A 562 23.77 -16.98 6.43
CA SER A 562 22.94 -18.17 6.61
C SER A 562 21.47 -17.79 6.71
N GLN A 563 20.58 -18.71 6.35
CA GLN A 563 19.13 -18.54 6.50
C GLN A 563 18.38 -19.88 6.47
N SER A 564 17.14 -19.86 6.98
CA SER A 564 16.11 -20.87 6.71
C SER A 564 14.79 -20.17 6.46
N ILE A 565 14.12 -20.54 5.38
CA ILE A 565 12.78 -20.06 5.03
C ILE A 565 11.71 -21.17 5.11
N GLU A 566 12.11 -22.36 5.58
CA GLU A 566 11.24 -23.53 5.69
C GLU A 566 10.50 -23.59 7.04
N GLY A 567 9.25 -24.04 6.99
CA GLY A 567 8.45 -24.29 8.19
C GLY A 567 7.84 -23.03 8.83
N PRO A 568 7.33 -23.14 10.07
CA PRO A 568 6.61 -22.06 10.74
C PRO A 568 7.51 -20.95 11.29
N VAL A 569 8.84 -21.16 11.30
CA VAL A 569 9.82 -20.16 11.71
C VAL A 569 10.82 -19.92 10.59
N GLN A 570 10.90 -18.67 10.14
CA GLN A 570 11.90 -18.22 9.18
C GLN A 570 13.00 -17.44 9.92
N TRP A 571 14.25 -17.58 9.49
CA TRP A 571 15.36 -16.85 10.10
C TRP A 571 16.47 -16.56 9.10
N GLY A 572 17.26 -15.54 9.39
CA GLY A 572 18.45 -15.17 8.62
C GLY A 572 19.52 -14.58 9.51
N ILE A 573 20.78 -14.77 9.12
CA ILE A 573 21.96 -14.24 9.79
C ILE A 573 22.72 -13.39 8.79
N TRP A 574 22.97 -12.14 9.13
CA TRP A 574 23.79 -11.20 8.38
C TRP A 574 25.10 -10.95 9.09
N GLN A 575 26.15 -10.70 8.33
CA GLN A 575 27.43 -10.25 8.84
C GLN A 575 27.72 -8.84 8.32
N LYS A 576 28.14 -7.97 9.24
CA LYS A 576 28.60 -6.61 8.94
C LYS A 576 29.84 -6.31 9.77
N GLY A 577 30.99 -6.25 9.13
CA GLY A 577 32.27 -6.19 9.83
C GLY A 577 32.50 -7.47 10.64
N THR A 578 32.79 -7.31 11.93
CA THR A 578 33.01 -8.40 12.90
C THR A 578 31.72 -8.87 13.59
N ASP A 579 30.66 -8.06 13.54
CA ASP A 579 29.38 -8.39 14.14
C ASP A 579 28.48 -9.21 13.23
N ARG A 580 27.63 -10.03 13.85
CA ARG A 580 26.56 -10.75 13.18
C ARG A 580 25.21 -10.32 13.75
N TYR A 581 24.20 -10.36 12.89
CA TYR A 581 22.83 -10.02 13.24
C TYR A 581 21.92 -11.17 12.84
N ALA A 582 21.17 -11.71 13.79
CA ALA A 582 20.25 -12.81 13.55
C ALA A 582 18.80 -12.33 13.70
N VAL A 583 17.97 -12.59 12.70
CA VAL A 583 16.53 -12.34 12.73
C VAL A 583 15.82 -13.69 12.79
N ALA A 584 14.84 -13.85 13.68
CA ALA A 584 13.97 -15.01 13.75
C ALA A 584 12.50 -14.59 13.78
N ILE A 585 11.68 -15.16 12.91
CA ILE A 585 10.30 -14.77 12.62
C ILE A 585 9.40 -15.99 12.75
N ASN A 586 8.43 -15.97 13.65
CA ASN A 586 7.36 -16.95 13.66
C ASN A 586 6.24 -16.48 12.73
N ILE A 587 5.93 -17.24 11.69
CA ILE A 587 4.85 -16.90 10.73
C ILE A 587 3.55 -17.68 11.03
N SER A 588 3.50 -18.42 12.14
CA SER A 588 2.35 -19.19 12.58
C SER A 588 1.61 -18.52 13.75
N LYS A 589 0.37 -18.97 13.97
CA LYS A 589 -0.47 -18.55 15.10
C LYS A 589 -0.20 -19.31 16.40
N GLU A 590 0.82 -20.17 16.41
CA GLU A 590 1.20 -20.99 17.55
C GLU A 590 2.61 -20.64 18.03
N PRO A 591 2.93 -20.74 19.33
CA PRO A 591 4.30 -20.57 19.80
C PRO A 591 5.25 -21.57 19.14
N GLN A 592 6.45 -21.12 18.76
CA GLN A 592 7.46 -21.95 18.11
C GLN A 592 8.80 -21.90 18.85
N THR A 593 9.61 -22.93 18.66
CA THR A 593 11.01 -22.96 19.13
C THR A 593 11.91 -23.41 18.00
N VAL A 594 13.01 -22.68 17.78
CA VAL A 594 14.01 -22.97 16.76
C VAL A 594 15.41 -22.81 17.36
N THR A 595 16.40 -23.51 16.82
CA THR A 595 17.81 -23.29 17.14
C THR A 595 18.50 -22.72 15.91
N LEU A 596 18.99 -21.48 16.01
CA LEU A 596 19.75 -20.84 14.93
C LEU A 596 21.21 -21.32 15.03
N PRO A 597 21.82 -21.77 13.92
CA PRO A 597 23.21 -22.24 13.95
C PRO A 597 24.17 -21.06 14.18
N LEU A 598 25.13 -21.25 15.08
CA LEU A 598 26.28 -20.35 15.24
C LEU A 598 27.52 -21.09 14.73
N GLU A 599 28.45 -20.39 14.07
CA GLU A 599 29.66 -21.02 13.52
C GLU A 599 30.49 -21.74 14.58
N GLN A 600 30.62 -21.12 15.76
CA GLN A 600 31.32 -21.68 16.90
C GLN A 600 30.68 -21.20 18.20
N GLY A 601 31.01 -21.88 19.31
CA GLY A 601 30.68 -21.42 20.65
C GLY A 601 31.55 -20.24 21.10
N GLY A 602 31.12 -19.51 22.12
CA GLY A 602 31.86 -18.39 22.68
C GLY A 602 31.42 -17.06 22.05
N ASN A 603 30.17 -16.69 22.28
CA ASN A 603 29.55 -15.49 21.73
C ASN A 603 28.86 -14.70 22.82
N ARG A 604 28.93 -13.38 22.70
CA ARG A 604 28.00 -12.45 23.31
C ARG A 604 26.79 -12.32 22.40
N ILE A 605 25.60 -12.55 22.96
CA ILE A 605 24.33 -12.50 22.24
C ILE A 605 23.46 -11.45 22.92
N GLU A 606 23.04 -10.45 22.16
CA GLU A 606 22.19 -9.36 22.62
C GLU A 606 20.89 -9.37 21.84
N LEU A 607 19.76 -9.57 22.51
CA LEU A 607 18.45 -9.31 21.93
C LEU A 607 18.29 -7.79 21.81
N LEU A 608 18.31 -7.29 20.59
CA LEU A 608 18.16 -5.87 20.30
C LEU A 608 16.68 -5.47 20.25
N TYR A 609 15.85 -6.29 19.57
CA TYR A 609 14.47 -5.91 19.25
C TYR A 609 13.48 -7.06 19.33
N GLY A 610 12.21 -6.69 19.56
CA GLY A 610 11.05 -7.57 19.66
C GLY A 610 10.68 -8.02 21.06
N SER A 611 11.50 -7.66 22.05
CA SER A 611 11.20 -7.77 23.46
C SER A 611 12.10 -6.81 24.25
N THR A 612 12.05 -6.91 25.57
CA THR A 612 13.04 -6.31 26.47
C THR A 612 14.46 -6.71 26.04
N PRO A 613 15.40 -5.75 25.89
CA PRO A 613 16.78 -6.07 25.63
C PRO A 613 17.37 -7.00 26.67
N ALA A 614 17.98 -8.08 26.21
CA ALA A 614 18.58 -9.10 27.06
C ALA A 614 19.95 -9.45 26.50
N ARG A 615 20.92 -9.64 27.39
CA ARG A 615 22.28 -10.05 27.03
C ARG A 615 22.58 -11.39 27.68
N GLN A 616 23.17 -12.29 26.90
CA GLN A 616 23.71 -13.53 27.39
C GLN A 616 25.07 -13.81 26.73
N ASP A 617 25.96 -14.41 27.51
CA ASP A 617 27.29 -14.83 27.07
C ASP A 617 27.27 -16.37 27.03
N SER A 618 27.39 -16.98 25.85
CA SER A 618 27.17 -18.42 25.65
C SER A 618 28.35 -19.12 24.97
N TRP A 619 28.60 -20.36 25.39
CA TRP A 619 29.58 -21.29 24.78
C TRP A 619 28.93 -22.27 23.80
N ASP A 620 27.62 -22.18 23.61
CA ASP A 620 26.88 -23.08 22.75
C ASP A 620 27.05 -22.67 21.27
N ASN A 621 27.05 -23.65 20.38
CA ASN A 621 27.17 -23.45 18.93
C ASN A 621 25.79 -23.26 18.25
N GLY A 622 24.78 -22.88 19.03
CA GLY A 622 23.44 -22.60 18.56
C GLY A 622 22.72 -21.63 19.49
N LEU A 623 21.86 -20.80 18.92
CA LEU A 623 20.98 -19.90 19.67
C LEU A 623 19.56 -20.46 19.64
N THR A 624 19.12 -21.02 20.77
CA THR A 624 17.73 -21.46 20.93
C THR A 624 16.83 -20.25 21.14
N VAL A 625 15.86 -20.08 20.25
CA VAL A 625 14.90 -18.98 20.26
C VAL A 625 13.50 -19.55 20.39
N ARG A 626 12.74 -19.03 21.36
CA ARG A 626 11.32 -19.32 21.54
C ARG A 626 10.50 -18.08 21.18
N LEU A 627 9.61 -18.20 20.21
CA LEU A 627 8.81 -17.12 19.66
C LEU A 627 7.33 -17.35 19.99
N ASN A 628 6.64 -16.31 20.43
CA ASN A 628 5.19 -16.27 20.48
C ASN A 628 4.60 -16.25 19.06
N PRO A 629 3.28 -16.51 18.90
CA PRO A 629 2.59 -16.39 17.62
C PRO A 629 2.92 -15.06 16.92
N GLU A 630 3.27 -15.13 15.63
CA GLU A 630 3.53 -13.96 14.78
C GLU A 630 4.64 -13.00 15.29
N GLN A 631 5.48 -13.43 16.25
CA GLN A 631 6.54 -12.62 16.85
C GLN A 631 7.82 -12.60 16.00
N THR A 632 8.58 -11.50 16.09
CA THR A 632 9.91 -11.37 15.48
C THR A 632 10.95 -10.87 16.49
N PHE A 633 12.10 -11.55 16.56
CA PHE A 633 13.27 -11.15 17.35
C PHE A 633 14.47 -10.83 16.47
N VAL A 634 15.28 -9.89 16.95
CA VAL A 634 16.54 -9.47 16.31
C VAL A 634 17.64 -9.50 17.34
N TYR A 635 18.70 -10.23 17.05
CA TYR A 635 19.87 -10.37 17.89
C TYR A 635 21.11 -9.77 17.24
N GLN A 636 21.97 -9.15 18.03
CA GLN A 636 23.38 -8.94 17.71
C GLN A 636 24.20 -10.05 18.34
N ILE A 637 25.15 -10.59 17.60
CA ILE A 637 26.01 -11.70 18.00
C ILE A 637 27.45 -11.26 17.75
N THR A 638 28.21 -11.12 18.83
CA THR A 638 29.62 -10.72 18.78
C THR A 638 30.46 -11.88 19.32
N PRO A 639 31.30 -12.52 18.49
CA PRO A 639 32.18 -13.59 18.96
C PRO A 639 33.16 -13.06 20.01
N PHE A 640 33.43 -13.84 21.07
CA PHE A 640 34.44 -13.49 22.07
C PHE A 640 35.82 -13.30 21.45
N ALA A 641 36.13 -14.05 20.38
CA ALA A 641 37.36 -13.90 19.63
C ALA A 641 37.54 -12.46 19.11
N GLU A 642 36.46 -11.86 18.58
CA GLU A 642 36.46 -10.49 18.07
C GLU A 642 36.52 -9.47 19.19
N MET A 643 35.81 -9.69 20.30
CA MET A 643 35.93 -8.84 21.50
C MET A 643 37.37 -8.76 22.02
N VAL A 644 38.11 -9.88 21.98
CA VAL A 644 39.54 -9.90 22.36
C VAL A 644 40.43 -9.27 21.29
N THR A 645 40.08 -9.38 20.00
CA THR A 645 40.77 -8.65 18.92
C THR A 645 40.66 -7.13 19.13
N ASP A 646 39.46 -6.62 19.44
CA ASP A 646 39.23 -5.20 19.72
C ASP A 646 39.99 -4.75 20.97
N ALA A 647 40.00 -5.58 22.02
CA ALA A 647 40.78 -5.30 23.23
C ALA A 647 42.29 -5.20 22.93
N ASN A 648 42.82 -6.04 22.04
CA ASN A 648 44.21 -5.97 21.60
C ASN A 648 44.50 -4.70 20.80
N LEU A 649 43.61 -4.29 19.90
CA LEU A 649 43.76 -3.08 19.08
C LEU A 649 43.79 -1.82 19.96
N GLU A 650 42.91 -1.76 20.95
CA GLU A 650 42.86 -0.68 21.94
C GLU A 650 44.20 -0.58 22.70
N LEU A 651 44.72 -1.70 23.22
CA LEU A 651 45.99 -1.74 23.94
C LEU A 651 47.21 -1.41 23.06
N GLN A 652 47.20 -1.79 21.78
CA GLN A 652 48.27 -1.43 20.83
C GLN A 652 48.32 0.09 20.63
N THR A 653 47.16 0.74 20.58
CA THR A 653 47.06 2.20 20.49
C THR A 653 47.65 2.86 21.73
N ASP A 654 47.33 2.36 22.92
CA ASP A 654 47.86 2.86 24.19
C ASP A 654 49.39 2.69 24.32
N ALA A 655 49.92 1.57 23.86
CA ALA A 655 51.37 1.32 23.87
C ALA A 655 52.13 2.36 23.04
N GLY A 656 51.55 2.81 21.93
CA GLY A 656 52.16 3.77 21.01
C GLY A 656 52.19 5.23 21.50
N ILE A 657 51.35 5.58 22.48
CA ILE A 657 51.23 6.97 22.97
C ILE A 657 51.99 7.23 24.28
N LEU A 658 52.48 6.17 24.95
CA LEU A 658 53.27 6.28 26.17
C LEU A 658 54.76 6.44 25.88
N PRO A 659 55.51 7.26 26.66
CA PRO A 659 56.96 7.31 26.56
C PRO A 659 57.58 5.96 26.96
N ASN A 660 58.72 5.62 26.35
CA ASN A 660 59.47 4.39 26.65
C ASN A 660 59.72 4.23 28.16
N GLY A 661 59.36 3.08 28.74
CA GLY A 661 59.49 2.84 30.17
C GLY A 661 58.63 1.68 30.67
N TYR A 662 58.31 1.68 31.98
CA TYR A 662 57.55 0.62 32.64
C TYR A 662 56.12 0.45 32.06
N GLY A 663 55.44 1.55 31.69
CA GLY A 663 54.09 1.52 31.12
C GLY A 663 53.97 0.67 29.85
N PRO A 664 54.72 0.98 28.77
CA PRO A 664 54.74 0.15 27.57
C PRO A 664 55.10 -1.32 27.82
N ALA A 665 55.97 -1.62 28.79
CA ALA A 665 56.31 -3.00 29.14
C ALA A 665 55.13 -3.77 29.75
N GLN A 666 54.35 -3.13 30.64
CA GLN A 666 53.15 -3.74 31.22
C GLN A 666 52.03 -3.92 30.18
N ILE A 667 51.83 -2.95 29.29
CA ILE A 667 50.88 -3.09 28.18
C ILE A 667 51.28 -4.24 27.25
N ASN A 668 52.57 -4.34 26.89
CA ASN A 668 53.07 -5.43 26.07
C ASN A 668 52.90 -6.80 26.75
N HIS A 669 53.05 -6.88 28.07
CA HIS A 669 52.78 -8.11 28.80
C HIS A 669 51.30 -8.50 28.73
N LEU A 670 50.39 -7.54 28.96
CA LEU A 670 48.95 -7.78 28.84
C LEU A 670 48.56 -8.19 27.41
N LEU A 671 49.11 -7.53 26.39
CA LEU A 671 48.94 -7.90 24.99
C LEU A 671 49.37 -9.35 24.72
N GLN A 672 50.47 -9.82 25.30
CA GLN A 672 50.89 -11.21 25.16
C GLN A 672 49.89 -12.19 25.78
N GLU A 673 49.31 -11.88 26.94
CA GLU A 673 48.29 -12.72 27.56
C GLU A 673 46.98 -12.72 26.76
N LEU A 674 46.54 -11.56 26.26
CA LEU A 674 45.33 -11.46 25.42
C LEU A 674 45.52 -12.10 24.02
N ASN A 675 46.73 -12.08 23.46
CA ASN A 675 47.04 -12.82 22.23
C ASN A 675 46.94 -14.35 22.43
N LYS A 676 47.40 -14.86 23.58
CA LYS A 676 47.22 -16.29 23.94
C LYS A 676 45.74 -16.63 24.09
N LEU A 677 44.96 -15.73 24.70
CA LEU A 677 43.50 -15.88 24.81
C LEU A 677 42.84 -15.90 23.42
N SER A 678 43.21 -14.97 22.53
CA SER A 678 42.71 -14.92 21.15
C SER A 678 43.01 -16.20 20.38
N ALA A 679 44.20 -16.79 20.56
CA ALA A 679 44.56 -18.06 19.91
C ALA A 679 43.63 -19.21 20.35
N LEU A 680 43.35 -19.34 21.65
CA LEU A 680 42.43 -20.36 22.17
C LEU A 680 40.99 -20.16 21.65
N LEU A 681 40.53 -18.91 21.54
CA LEU A 681 39.18 -18.57 21.04
C LEU A 681 38.98 -18.85 19.54
N LYS A 682 40.06 -19.13 18.80
CA LYS A 682 40.05 -19.48 17.37
C LYS A 682 40.25 -20.97 17.13
N GLU A 683 40.39 -21.78 18.18
CA GLU A 683 40.45 -23.24 18.05
C GLU A 683 39.05 -23.83 17.85
N GLU A 684 38.95 -24.91 17.06
CA GLU A 684 37.70 -25.62 16.83
C GLU A 684 37.80 -27.08 17.33
N PRO A 685 37.03 -27.50 18.36
CA PRO A 685 36.16 -26.66 19.21
C PRO A 685 36.98 -25.83 20.21
N VAL A 686 36.42 -24.70 20.65
CA VAL A 686 37.10 -23.81 21.62
C VAL A 686 37.34 -24.56 22.95
N PRO A 687 38.59 -24.59 23.47
CA PRO A 687 38.91 -25.23 24.74
C PRO A 687 38.46 -24.36 25.94
N VAL A 688 37.14 -24.32 26.18
CA VAL A 688 36.45 -23.42 27.15
C VAL A 688 37.19 -23.26 28.47
N LYS A 689 37.62 -24.37 29.09
CA LYS A 689 38.38 -24.36 30.34
C LYS A 689 39.66 -23.51 30.26
N GLN A 690 40.50 -23.77 29.27
CA GLN A 690 41.79 -23.08 29.10
C GLN A 690 41.56 -21.60 28.77
N THR A 691 40.53 -21.33 27.97
CA THR A 691 40.09 -19.99 27.61
C THR A 691 39.67 -19.19 28.84
N LEU A 692 38.84 -19.75 29.73
CA LEU A 692 38.42 -19.09 30.97
C LEU A 692 39.58 -18.84 31.95
N ASP A 693 40.50 -19.79 32.06
CA ASP A 693 41.73 -19.63 32.86
C ASP A 693 42.57 -18.47 32.32
N ARG A 694 42.74 -18.39 31.00
CA ARG A 694 43.49 -17.31 30.36
C ARG A 694 42.80 -15.96 30.45
N ALA A 695 41.49 -15.90 30.25
CA ALA A 695 40.72 -14.67 30.42
C ALA A 695 40.83 -14.14 31.85
N THR A 696 40.77 -15.02 32.86
CA THR A 696 40.95 -14.63 34.27
C THR A 696 42.36 -14.07 34.53
N ASN A 697 43.39 -14.67 33.94
CA ASN A 697 44.75 -14.16 34.07
C ASN A 697 44.90 -12.80 33.37
N GLY A 698 44.34 -12.64 32.17
CA GLY A 698 44.30 -11.35 31.47
C GLY A 698 43.63 -10.25 32.31
N LEU A 699 42.50 -10.54 32.96
CA LEU A 699 41.84 -9.58 33.87
C LEU A 699 42.69 -9.24 35.10
N ARG A 700 43.49 -10.18 35.60
CA ARG A 700 44.42 -9.95 36.71
C ARG A 700 45.52 -8.98 36.29
N GLU A 701 46.17 -9.24 35.16
CA GLU A 701 47.21 -8.34 34.64
C GLU A 701 46.65 -6.96 34.27
N LEU A 702 45.43 -6.90 33.73
CA LEU A 702 44.72 -5.65 33.51
C LEU A 702 44.47 -4.88 34.81
N SER A 703 44.10 -5.58 35.89
CA SER A 703 43.89 -4.96 37.20
C SER A 703 45.20 -4.41 37.80
N HIS A 704 46.32 -5.12 37.61
CA HIS A 704 47.64 -4.62 38.00
C HIS A 704 48.02 -3.36 37.21
N LEU A 705 47.78 -3.36 35.90
CA LEU A 705 48.04 -2.22 35.04
C LEU A 705 47.16 -1.01 35.42
N GLN A 706 45.88 -1.23 35.69
CA GLN A 706 44.98 -0.17 36.16
C GLN A 706 45.46 0.44 37.47
N ALA A 707 45.82 -0.38 38.46
CA ALA A 707 46.35 0.09 39.74
C ALA A 707 47.64 0.90 39.56
N TRP A 708 48.50 0.50 38.62
CA TRP A 708 49.70 1.26 38.28
C TRP A 708 49.36 2.63 37.68
N VAL A 709 48.44 2.70 36.70
CA VAL A 709 47.98 3.96 36.08
C VAL A 709 47.35 4.89 37.13
N ASP A 710 46.50 4.35 38.00
CA ASP A 710 45.84 5.11 39.06
C ASP A 710 46.85 5.73 40.03
N GLY A 711 47.95 5.01 40.30
CA GLY A 711 49.07 5.46 41.12
C GLY A 711 50.02 6.48 40.47
N GLN A 712 49.90 6.76 39.16
CA GLN A 712 50.73 7.78 38.49
C GLN A 712 50.10 9.18 38.53
N THR A 713 50.94 10.21 38.54
CA THR A 713 50.52 11.60 38.23
C THR A 713 50.29 11.75 36.73
N ASP A 714 49.39 12.65 36.31
CA ASP A 714 49.11 12.86 34.89
C ASP A 714 50.34 13.37 34.10
N GLU A 715 51.20 14.16 34.74
CA GLU A 715 52.50 14.60 34.18
C GLU A 715 53.43 13.43 33.87
N ALA A 716 53.47 12.42 34.75
CA ALA A 716 54.26 11.20 34.55
C ALA A 716 53.74 10.34 33.39
N LEU A 717 52.48 10.54 32.99
CA LEU A 717 51.84 9.91 31.83
C LEU A 717 51.69 10.88 30.65
N ASN A 718 52.40 12.02 30.66
CA ASN A 718 52.37 13.03 29.60
C ASN A 718 50.95 13.53 29.25
N GLY A 719 50.10 13.71 30.27
CA GLY A 719 48.72 14.19 30.11
C GLY A 719 47.73 13.13 29.59
N LYS A 720 48.06 11.82 29.69
CA LYS A 720 47.27 10.72 29.13
C LYS A 720 46.55 9.87 30.16
N LYS A 721 46.56 10.21 31.45
CA LYS A 721 45.98 9.37 32.50
C LYS A 721 44.51 9.02 32.24
N GLN A 722 43.68 10.02 31.91
CA GLN A 722 42.26 9.81 31.65
C GLN A 722 41.99 8.96 30.40
N VAL A 723 42.79 9.15 29.33
CA VAL A 723 42.67 8.36 28.10
C VAL A 723 42.97 6.89 28.39
N LEU A 724 44.06 6.63 29.12
CA LEU A 724 44.47 5.27 29.51
C LEU A 724 43.45 4.62 30.45
N SER A 725 42.98 5.30 31.50
CA SER A 725 41.94 4.75 32.38
C SER A 725 40.66 4.41 31.61
N SER A 726 40.29 5.23 30.63
CA SER A 726 39.11 4.98 29.79
C SER A 726 39.31 3.79 28.85
N SER A 727 40.50 3.68 28.26
CA SER A 727 40.90 2.54 27.43
C SER A 727 40.92 1.23 28.22
N LEU A 728 41.59 1.19 29.37
CA LEU A 728 41.65 0.00 30.23
C LEU A 728 40.25 -0.43 30.71
N ALA A 729 39.34 0.53 30.95
CA ALA A 729 37.94 0.24 31.22
C ALA A 729 37.23 -0.41 30.01
N ARG A 730 37.50 0.04 28.77
CA ARG A 730 37.00 -0.61 27.54
C ARG A 730 37.54 -2.02 27.37
N VAL A 731 38.86 -2.20 27.53
CA VAL A 731 39.52 -3.53 27.51
C VAL A 731 38.88 -4.47 28.54
N LYS A 732 38.62 -3.96 29.75
CA LYS A 732 37.92 -4.72 30.79
C LYS A 732 36.52 -5.12 30.34
N ALA A 733 35.75 -4.21 29.76
CA ALA A 733 34.38 -4.47 29.28
C ALA A 733 34.33 -5.53 28.15
N LEU A 734 35.41 -5.68 27.39
CA LEU A 734 35.55 -6.69 26.33
C LEU A 734 35.99 -8.07 26.86
N VAL A 735 36.81 -8.13 27.91
CA VAL A 735 37.36 -9.42 28.42
C VAL A 735 36.55 -9.99 29.59
N LEU A 736 36.01 -9.13 30.47
CA LEU A 736 35.19 -9.51 31.62
C LEU A 736 34.02 -10.47 31.30
N PRO A 737 33.29 -10.29 30.18
CA PRO A 737 32.17 -11.15 29.79
C PRO A 737 32.54 -12.61 29.65
N ILE A 738 33.74 -12.87 29.12
CA ILE A 738 34.25 -14.22 28.93
C ILE A 738 34.36 -14.92 30.28
N VAL A 739 34.79 -14.22 31.33
CA VAL A 739 34.88 -14.77 32.69
C VAL A 739 33.51 -14.83 33.36
N GLN A 740 32.61 -13.89 33.10
CA GLN A 740 31.24 -13.90 33.64
C GLN A 740 30.37 -15.06 33.09
N SER A 741 30.71 -15.58 31.90
CA SER A 741 30.03 -16.72 31.28
C SER A 741 30.17 -18.05 32.04
N ILE A 742 30.96 -18.08 33.13
CA ILE A 742 31.08 -19.25 34.00
C ILE A 742 29.80 -19.55 34.79
N VAL A 743 28.92 -18.57 34.96
CA VAL A 743 27.59 -18.78 35.53
C VAL A 743 26.60 -18.72 34.39
N ARG A 744 25.97 -19.85 34.08
CA ARG A 744 24.78 -19.88 33.23
C ARG A 744 23.62 -19.44 34.08
N LEU A 745 22.98 -18.34 33.71
CA LEU A 745 21.85 -17.76 34.42
C LEU A 745 20.70 -17.58 33.43
N GLU A 746 19.59 -18.26 33.69
CA GLU A 746 18.41 -18.26 32.86
C GLU A 746 17.23 -17.77 33.68
N LEU A 747 16.49 -16.83 33.11
CA LEU A 747 15.21 -16.38 33.63
C LEU A 747 14.14 -16.94 32.70
N GLU A 748 13.30 -17.84 33.21
CA GLU A 748 12.22 -18.41 32.40
C GLU A 748 11.26 -17.29 32.00
N SER A 749 11.12 -17.08 30.68
CA SER A 749 10.15 -16.13 30.17
C SER A 749 8.75 -16.57 30.57
N PRO A 750 7.97 -15.72 31.27
CA PRO A 750 6.59 -16.02 31.58
C PRO A 750 5.78 -16.12 30.26
N ASN A 751 5.60 -17.34 29.73
CA ASN A 751 5.02 -17.61 28.40
C ASN A 751 3.53 -17.26 28.24
N SER A 752 2.92 -16.58 29.22
CA SER A 752 1.52 -16.18 29.15
C SER A 752 1.42 -14.70 29.47
N ALA A 753 0.74 -13.95 28.60
CA ALA A 753 0.29 -12.62 28.92
C ALA A 753 -0.54 -12.66 30.22
N VAL A 754 -0.41 -11.61 31.02
CA VAL A 754 -1.12 -11.46 32.30
C VAL A 754 -1.93 -10.18 32.29
N THR A 755 -3.03 -10.14 33.02
CA THR A 755 -3.76 -8.89 33.25
C THR A 755 -3.31 -8.26 34.57
N PRO A 756 -3.38 -6.92 34.72
CA PRO A 756 -3.12 -6.25 35.99
C PRO A 756 -3.88 -6.91 37.14
N GLY A 757 -3.20 -7.25 38.23
CA GLY A 757 -3.68 -7.94 39.44
C GLY A 757 -3.58 -9.48 39.40
N ASP A 758 -3.17 -10.10 38.28
CA ASP A 758 -2.91 -11.55 38.25
C ASP A 758 -1.61 -11.89 39.02
N GLU A 759 -1.59 -13.05 39.67
CA GLU A 759 -0.36 -13.62 40.24
C GLU A 759 0.44 -14.32 39.13
N LYS A 760 1.73 -14.00 39.02
CA LYS A 760 2.64 -14.63 38.10
C LYS A 760 3.85 -15.21 38.82
N ARG A 761 4.19 -16.44 38.45
CA ARG A 761 5.39 -17.14 38.91
C ARG A 761 6.52 -16.93 37.91
N VAL A 762 7.70 -16.63 38.43
CA VAL A 762 8.93 -16.43 37.68
C VAL A 762 9.97 -17.42 38.18
N ALA A 763 10.55 -18.20 37.28
CA ALA A 763 11.55 -19.19 37.63
C ALA A 763 12.93 -18.73 37.15
N VAL A 764 13.90 -18.69 38.07
CA VAL A 764 15.31 -18.45 37.76
C VAL A 764 16.05 -19.76 37.87
N THR A 765 16.72 -20.18 36.80
CA THR A 765 17.61 -21.34 36.82
C THR A 765 19.05 -20.87 36.68
N TRP A 766 19.97 -21.50 37.42
CA TRP A 766 21.40 -21.20 37.30
C TRP A 766 22.23 -22.46 37.33
N GLN A 767 23.44 -22.38 36.78
CA GLN A 767 24.45 -23.44 36.86
C GLN A 767 25.86 -22.85 36.90
N ASN A 768 26.72 -23.38 37.77
CA ASN A 768 28.15 -23.13 37.73
C ASN A 768 28.81 -23.98 36.64
N ALA A 769 29.14 -23.36 35.52
CA ALA A 769 29.83 -23.97 34.39
C ALA A 769 31.37 -23.96 34.53
N SER A 770 31.92 -23.40 35.62
CA SER A 770 33.36 -23.50 35.90
C SER A 770 33.73 -24.81 36.57
N GLU A 771 35.02 -25.13 36.55
CA GLU A 771 35.57 -26.31 37.23
C GLU A 771 35.83 -26.13 38.73
N LYS A 772 35.55 -24.94 39.29
CA LYS A 772 35.79 -24.66 40.70
C LYS A 772 34.50 -24.26 41.39
N THR A 773 34.45 -24.45 42.70
CA THR A 773 33.41 -23.85 43.53
C THR A 773 33.52 -22.32 43.43
N ILE A 774 32.38 -21.68 43.19
CA ILE A 774 32.22 -20.22 43.33
C ILE A 774 31.68 -19.92 44.74
N SER A 775 32.12 -18.82 45.34
CA SER A 775 31.74 -18.43 46.72
C SER A 775 30.93 -17.15 46.74
N ASP A 776 30.35 -16.81 47.90
CA ASP A 776 29.58 -15.59 48.15
C ASP A 776 28.42 -15.37 47.17
N VAL A 777 27.80 -16.47 46.71
CA VAL A 777 26.77 -16.42 45.67
C VAL A 777 25.47 -15.84 46.25
N GLN A 778 24.98 -14.77 45.63
CA GLN A 778 23.70 -14.14 45.93
C GLN A 778 22.95 -13.83 44.62
N LEU A 779 21.68 -14.24 44.58
CA LEU A 779 20.76 -14.02 43.48
C LEU A 779 19.75 -12.93 43.84
N ARG A 780 19.44 -12.05 42.90
CA ARG A 780 18.50 -10.93 43.04
C ARG A 780 17.60 -10.83 41.82
N ILE A 781 16.28 -10.73 42.02
CA ILE A 781 15.28 -10.41 40.99
C ILE A 781 14.82 -8.98 41.21
N ASP A 782 14.99 -8.14 40.20
CA ASP A 782 14.50 -6.78 40.15
C ASP A 782 13.20 -6.74 39.34
N TRP A 783 12.11 -6.38 40.01
CA TRP A 783 10.81 -6.17 39.38
C TRP A 783 10.81 -4.86 38.57
N PRO A 784 9.93 -4.74 37.57
CA PRO A 784 9.77 -3.49 36.83
C PRO A 784 9.53 -2.31 37.78
N GLU A 785 10.18 -1.18 37.54
CA GLU A 785 10.07 0.01 38.40
C GLU A 785 8.62 0.48 38.55
N SER A 786 7.83 0.38 37.48
CA SER A 786 6.40 0.69 37.45
C SER A 786 5.56 -0.15 38.42
N PHE A 787 6.08 -1.29 38.89
CA PHE A 787 5.36 -2.15 39.84
C PHE A 787 5.53 -1.62 41.27
N GLY A 788 6.56 -0.80 41.56
CA GLY A 788 6.79 -0.26 42.89
C GLY A 788 7.11 -1.33 43.96
N LEU A 789 7.62 -2.49 43.54
CA LEU A 789 7.91 -3.63 44.42
C LEU A 789 9.39 -3.70 44.80
N PRO A 790 9.73 -4.09 46.05
CA PRO A 790 11.13 -4.32 46.43
C PRO A 790 11.69 -5.56 45.71
N PRO A 791 13.01 -5.59 45.42
CA PRO A 791 13.64 -6.74 44.76
C PRO A 791 13.60 -7.98 45.65
N ALA A 792 13.43 -9.15 45.04
CA ALA A 792 13.53 -10.43 45.75
C ALA A 792 15.00 -10.87 45.78
N VAL A 793 15.50 -11.35 46.93
CA VAL A 793 16.92 -11.73 47.11
C VAL A 793 17.05 -13.12 47.73
N LYS A 794 17.92 -13.96 47.17
CA LYS A 794 18.25 -15.31 47.66
C LYS A 794 19.75 -15.48 47.83
N THR A 795 20.18 -15.83 49.05
CA THR A 795 21.59 -16.13 49.34
C THR A 795 21.85 -17.63 49.18
N ILE A 796 22.85 -17.98 48.37
CA ILE A 796 23.22 -19.37 48.05
C ILE A 796 24.52 -19.76 48.80
N GLY A 797 25.47 -18.84 48.93
CA GLY A 797 26.75 -19.11 49.61
C GLY A 797 27.76 -19.77 48.68
N GLU A 798 28.01 -21.07 48.82
CA GLU A 798 28.91 -21.82 47.93
C GLU A 798 28.14 -22.55 46.83
N LEU A 799 28.61 -22.46 45.59
CA LEU A 799 28.07 -23.22 44.46
C LEU A 799 29.18 -24.07 43.82
N PRO A 800 29.22 -25.39 44.10
CA PRO A 800 30.18 -26.33 43.52
C PRO A 800 30.15 -26.37 41.99
N SER A 801 31.25 -26.85 41.39
CA SER A 801 31.36 -27.04 39.95
C SER A 801 30.24 -27.95 39.40
N GLY A 802 29.64 -27.54 38.30
CA GLY A 802 28.56 -28.28 37.61
C GLY A 802 27.20 -28.23 38.30
N GLN A 803 27.11 -27.76 39.56
CA GLN A 803 25.83 -27.66 40.26
C GLN A 803 24.99 -26.50 39.75
N GLY A 804 23.68 -26.74 39.72
CA GLY A 804 22.67 -25.76 39.39
C GLY A 804 21.39 -26.03 40.17
N ALA A 805 20.51 -25.04 40.21
CA ALA A 805 19.19 -25.15 40.82
C ALA A 805 18.23 -24.15 40.19
N THR A 806 16.94 -24.29 40.51
CA THR A 806 15.88 -23.36 40.14
C THR A 806 15.31 -22.71 41.40
N TRP A 807 14.99 -21.42 41.31
CA TRP A 807 14.23 -20.67 42.31
C TRP A 807 13.00 -20.08 41.65
N GLU A 808 11.83 -20.39 42.19
CA GLU A 808 10.57 -19.79 41.78
C GLU A 808 10.18 -18.69 42.76
N GLU A 809 9.83 -17.53 42.21
CA GLU A 809 9.33 -16.37 42.96
C GLU A 809 7.98 -15.93 42.37
N SER A 810 6.99 -15.69 43.23
CA SER A 810 5.67 -15.19 42.83
C SER A 810 5.61 -13.67 42.94
N VAL A 811 4.94 -13.03 41.99
CA VAL A 811 4.63 -11.60 42.02
C VAL A 811 3.17 -11.38 41.62
N ILE A 812 2.48 -10.47 42.30
CA ILE A 812 1.17 -9.97 41.86
C ILE A 812 1.42 -8.72 41.03
N VAL A 813 1.00 -8.71 39.77
CA VAL A 813 1.11 -7.52 38.91
C VAL A 813 0.22 -6.43 39.49
N PRO A 814 0.71 -5.22 39.82
CA PRO A 814 -0.16 -4.20 40.41
C PRO A 814 -1.29 -3.77 39.47
N GLU A 815 -2.48 -3.47 40.03
CA GLU A 815 -3.67 -3.14 39.24
C GLU A 815 -3.56 -1.83 38.44
N THR A 816 -2.63 -0.95 38.82
CA THR A 816 -2.36 0.34 38.18
C THR A 816 -1.41 0.26 36.99
N VAL A 817 -0.81 -0.91 36.76
CA VAL A 817 0.16 -1.12 35.68
C VAL A 817 -0.56 -1.11 34.34
N LYS A 818 -0.03 -0.33 33.40
CA LYS A 818 -0.59 -0.21 32.04
C LYS A 818 -0.20 -1.41 31.18
N PRO A 819 -0.98 -1.76 30.16
CA PRO A 819 -0.61 -2.79 29.20
C PRO A 819 0.71 -2.44 28.50
N TRP A 820 1.71 -3.31 28.62
CA TRP A 820 3.05 -3.14 28.06
C TRP A 820 3.86 -4.44 28.24
N ASP A 821 5.02 -4.49 27.60
CA ASP A 821 6.05 -5.51 27.85
C ASP A 821 7.04 -5.00 28.88
N TYR A 822 7.02 -5.58 30.08
CA TYR A 822 7.89 -5.16 31.18
C TYR A 822 9.12 -6.06 31.32
N SER A 823 10.27 -5.44 31.54
CA SER A 823 11.53 -6.13 31.81
C SER A 823 11.61 -6.59 33.26
N ILE A 824 11.76 -7.89 33.48
CA ILE A 824 12.20 -8.46 34.76
C ILE A 824 13.69 -8.75 34.63
N GLN A 825 14.49 -8.19 35.54
CA GLN A 825 15.94 -8.38 35.56
C GLN A 825 16.31 -9.32 36.67
N THR A 826 17.29 -10.19 36.44
CA THR A 826 17.84 -11.08 37.46
C THR A 826 19.34 -11.01 37.45
N THR A 827 19.95 -10.76 38.61
CA THR A 827 21.40 -10.63 38.79
C THR A 827 21.90 -11.64 39.81
N MET A 828 22.90 -12.44 39.42
CA MET A 828 23.68 -13.28 40.34
C MET A 828 25.04 -12.63 40.58
N SER A 829 25.33 -12.26 41.83
CA SER A 829 26.65 -11.80 42.29
C SER A 829 27.42 -12.94 42.97
N TYR A 830 28.73 -13.02 42.76
CA TYR A 830 29.57 -14.11 43.25
C TYR A 830 31.06 -13.76 43.22
N THR A 831 31.85 -14.48 44.03
CA THR A 831 33.32 -14.43 44.02
C THR A 831 33.89 -15.60 43.22
N TYR A 832 34.79 -15.33 42.27
CA TYR A 832 35.55 -16.34 41.55
C TYR A 832 37.02 -15.96 41.40
N LYS A 833 37.92 -16.83 41.88
CA LYS A 833 39.39 -16.64 41.83
C LYS A 833 39.86 -15.26 42.33
N GLY A 834 39.17 -14.72 43.35
CA GLY A 834 39.46 -13.42 43.96
C GLY A 834 38.80 -12.21 43.30
N PHE A 835 38.05 -12.40 42.22
CA PHE A 835 37.24 -11.34 41.60
C PHE A 835 35.81 -11.38 42.12
N GLN A 836 35.27 -10.20 42.46
CA GLN A 836 33.84 -10.00 42.63
C GLN A 836 33.20 -9.78 41.27
N LEU A 837 32.30 -10.68 40.90
CA LEU A 837 31.65 -10.74 39.61
C LEU A 837 30.14 -10.73 39.77
N SER A 838 29.46 -10.38 38.68
CA SER A 838 28.02 -10.56 38.57
C SER A 838 27.65 -10.96 37.15
N THR A 839 26.66 -11.81 37.02
CA THR A 839 26.02 -12.15 35.74
C THR A 839 24.55 -11.78 35.85
N SER A 840 24.02 -11.10 34.84
CA SER A 840 22.61 -10.70 34.82
C SER A 840 21.94 -11.17 33.54
N THR A 841 20.64 -11.47 33.63
CA THR A 841 19.79 -11.81 32.50
C THR A 841 18.42 -11.14 32.68
N ALA A 842 17.66 -11.05 31.60
CA ALA A 842 16.37 -10.40 31.57
C ALA A 842 15.34 -11.26 30.83
N ALA A 843 14.09 -11.13 31.24
CA ALA A 843 12.95 -11.71 30.54
C ALA A 843 11.82 -10.68 30.50
N SER A 844 10.95 -10.81 29.50
CA SER A 844 9.79 -9.93 29.35
C SER A 844 8.55 -10.54 30.00
N LEU A 845 7.77 -9.70 30.66
CA LEU A 845 6.44 -9.98 31.16
C LEU A 845 5.44 -9.09 30.41
N THR A 846 4.69 -9.70 29.49
CA THR A 846 3.63 -9.03 28.76
C THR A 846 2.39 -8.85 29.64
N VAL A 847 2.02 -7.60 29.87
CA VAL A 847 0.78 -7.21 30.54
C VAL A 847 -0.23 -6.76 29.50
N THR A 848 -1.39 -7.41 29.42
CA THR A 848 -2.49 -7.05 28.51
C THR A 848 -3.55 -6.18 29.19
N PRO A 849 -4.41 -5.48 28.44
CA PRO A 849 -5.53 -4.73 29.03
C PRO A 849 -6.39 -5.62 29.91
N LEU A 850 -6.74 -5.13 31.11
CA LEU A 850 -7.69 -5.78 32.01
C LEU A 850 -9.10 -5.78 31.40
N LEU A 851 -9.43 -4.73 30.66
CA LEU A 851 -10.75 -4.44 30.14
C LEU A 851 -10.65 -3.79 28.75
N ASP A 852 -11.28 -4.40 27.73
CA ASP A 852 -11.54 -3.73 26.45
C ASP A 852 -12.88 -3.01 26.54
N VAL A 853 -12.96 -1.77 26.05
CA VAL A 853 -14.19 -0.99 26.09
C VAL A 853 -14.41 -0.23 24.78
N LYS A 854 -15.65 -0.22 24.31
CA LYS A 854 -16.08 0.49 23.11
C LYS A 854 -17.34 1.30 23.37
N LEU A 855 -17.27 2.61 23.10
CA LEU A 855 -18.42 3.52 23.14
C LEU A 855 -19.10 3.61 21.77
N SER A 856 -20.44 3.67 21.74
CA SER A 856 -21.20 3.87 20.51
C SER A 856 -22.48 4.68 20.73
N PRO A 857 -22.72 5.77 19.98
CA PRO A 857 -21.78 6.43 19.08
C PRO A 857 -20.68 7.20 19.84
N GLY A 858 -19.51 7.39 19.23
CA GLY A 858 -18.43 8.26 19.77
C GLY A 858 -18.64 9.76 19.50
N ARG A 859 -19.65 10.11 18.69
CA ARG A 859 -20.09 11.48 18.40
C ARG A 859 -21.62 11.54 18.36
N LEU A 860 -22.20 12.48 19.10
CA LEU A 860 -23.62 12.81 19.09
C LEU A 860 -23.80 14.18 18.43
N GLU A 861 -24.56 14.25 17.35
CA GLU A 861 -25.00 15.51 16.74
C GLU A 861 -26.48 15.73 17.09
N VAL A 862 -26.79 16.84 17.76
CA VAL A 862 -28.11 17.11 18.32
C VAL A 862 -28.56 18.53 17.98
N ASN A 863 -29.86 18.68 17.73
CA ASN A 863 -30.49 19.96 17.37
C ASN A 863 -31.61 20.38 18.33
N LYS A 864 -31.89 19.56 19.35
CA LYS A 864 -32.92 19.81 20.36
C LYS A 864 -32.43 19.36 21.74
N ALA A 865 -32.99 19.96 22.78
CA ALA A 865 -32.77 19.48 24.14
C ALA A 865 -33.47 18.12 24.30
N GLY A 866 -32.88 17.23 25.08
CA GLY A 866 -33.42 15.89 25.27
C GLY A 866 -32.35 14.87 25.59
N THR A 867 -32.78 13.62 25.63
CA THR A 867 -31.96 12.50 26.06
C THR A 867 -31.69 11.55 24.90
N TYR A 868 -30.42 11.20 24.72
CA TYR A 868 -29.90 10.47 23.57
C TYR A 868 -29.22 9.19 24.04
N PRO A 869 -29.54 8.03 23.45
CA PRO A 869 -28.96 6.76 23.88
C PRO A 869 -27.49 6.65 23.47
N ILE A 870 -26.69 6.06 24.36
CA ILE A 870 -25.34 5.59 24.09
C ILE A 870 -25.21 4.14 24.58
N THR A 871 -24.29 3.38 24.00
CA THR A 871 -23.93 2.05 24.48
C THR A 871 -22.45 1.95 24.77
N VAL A 872 -22.12 1.20 25.81
CA VAL A 872 -20.75 0.86 26.17
C VAL A 872 -20.62 -0.66 26.16
N GLU A 873 -19.92 -1.20 25.17
CA GLU A 873 -19.56 -2.61 25.12
C GLU A 873 -18.25 -2.81 25.87
N MET A 874 -18.23 -3.76 26.81
CA MET A 874 -17.10 -4.05 27.67
C MET A 874 -16.76 -5.53 27.60
N THR A 875 -15.48 -5.86 27.47
CA THR A 875 -14.98 -7.23 27.54
C THR A 875 -13.94 -7.34 28.64
N ASN A 876 -14.26 -8.13 29.67
CA ASN A 876 -13.28 -8.52 30.68
C ASN A 876 -12.27 -9.48 30.06
N LYS A 877 -10.97 -9.18 30.17
CA LYS A 877 -9.90 -10.03 29.62
C LYS A 877 -9.25 -10.92 30.66
N SER A 878 -9.65 -10.80 31.92
CA SER A 878 -9.10 -11.59 33.02
C SER A 878 -9.91 -12.85 33.30
N GLY A 879 -9.26 -13.82 33.94
CA GLY A 879 -9.87 -15.05 34.43
C GLY A 879 -10.71 -14.89 35.71
N ARG A 880 -10.96 -13.66 36.15
CA ARG A 880 -11.69 -13.34 37.39
C ARG A 880 -12.82 -12.37 37.12
N SER A 881 -13.78 -12.28 38.04
CA SER A 881 -14.82 -11.26 37.96
C SER A 881 -14.25 -9.86 38.13
N LEU A 882 -14.81 -8.90 37.41
CA LEU A 882 -14.37 -7.51 37.40
C LEU A 882 -15.57 -6.58 37.62
N ASP A 883 -15.48 -5.74 38.65
CA ASP A 883 -16.43 -4.65 38.89
C ASP A 883 -15.87 -3.36 38.29
N VAL A 884 -16.66 -2.74 37.41
CA VAL A 884 -16.31 -1.50 36.70
C VAL A 884 -17.24 -0.38 37.16
N GLU A 885 -16.64 0.74 37.56
CA GLU A 885 -17.29 2.00 37.92
C GLU A 885 -17.00 3.07 36.86
N TRP A 886 -17.69 4.21 36.92
CA TRP A 886 -17.54 5.28 35.92
C TRP A 886 -17.01 6.58 36.53
N GLY A 887 -15.95 7.13 35.92
CA GLY A 887 -15.56 8.53 36.07
C GLY A 887 -16.14 9.37 34.94
N LEU A 888 -16.81 10.46 35.25
CA LEU A 888 -17.42 11.32 34.23
C LEU A 888 -16.81 12.73 34.32
N SER A 889 -16.27 13.20 33.19
CA SER A 889 -15.94 14.61 32.99
C SER A 889 -16.91 15.15 31.95
N VAL A 890 -17.87 15.96 32.40
CA VAL A 890 -18.95 16.50 31.57
C VAL A 890 -18.91 18.04 31.61
N PRO A 891 -19.08 18.73 30.47
CA PRO A 891 -19.24 20.19 30.45
C PRO A 891 -20.55 20.64 31.12
N ASP A 892 -20.56 21.88 31.62
CA ASP A 892 -21.71 22.44 32.34
C ASP A 892 -23.04 22.26 31.59
N GLY A 893 -23.97 21.54 32.22
CA GLY A 893 -25.34 21.32 31.75
C GLY A 893 -25.59 19.99 31.04
N ILE A 894 -24.57 19.33 30.46
CA ILE A 894 -24.72 17.99 29.88
C ILE A 894 -24.59 16.95 30.99
N THR A 895 -25.50 15.97 31.03
CA THR A 895 -25.40 14.86 31.98
C THR A 895 -25.29 13.53 31.24
N VAL A 896 -24.50 12.60 31.77
CA VAL A 896 -24.43 11.21 31.30
C VAL A 896 -24.99 10.31 32.38
N ASP A 897 -25.93 9.45 32.00
CA ASP A 897 -26.53 8.44 32.86
C ASP A 897 -26.07 7.05 32.42
N LEU A 898 -25.39 6.35 33.33
CA LEU A 898 -24.89 4.99 33.17
C LEU A 898 -25.10 4.25 34.51
N PRO A 899 -25.27 2.91 34.50
CA PRO A 899 -25.35 2.14 35.74
C PRO A 899 -24.12 2.38 36.61
N SER A 900 -24.31 2.63 37.91
CA SER A 900 -23.24 3.05 38.83
C SER A 900 -22.05 2.09 38.87
N THR A 901 -22.33 0.78 38.76
CA THR A 901 -21.33 -0.29 38.74
C THR A 901 -21.79 -1.39 37.79
N VAL A 902 -20.85 -1.98 37.08
CA VAL A 902 -21.10 -3.10 36.17
C VAL A 902 -20.16 -4.23 36.50
N THR A 903 -20.72 -5.34 37.00
CA THR A 903 -19.99 -6.60 37.19
C THR A 903 -19.94 -7.38 35.88
N LEU A 904 -18.72 -7.80 35.53
CA LEU A 904 -18.39 -8.69 34.43
C LEU A 904 -17.85 -10.00 35.01
N ALA A 905 -18.40 -11.13 34.57
CA ALA A 905 -17.85 -12.45 34.85
C ALA A 905 -16.49 -12.62 34.13
N PRO A 906 -15.69 -13.65 34.50
CA PRO A 906 -14.45 -13.97 33.79
C PRO A 906 -14.69 -14.08 32.27
N LEU A 907 -13.86 -13.38 31.48
CA LEU A 907 -13.93 -13.40 30.01
C LEU A 907 -15.27 -12.96 29.38
N GLU A 908 -16.17 -12.32 30.16
CA GLU A 908 -17.48 -11.89 29.67
C GLU A 908 -17.38 -10.64 28.80
N THR A 909 -18.13 -10.61 27.70
CA THR A 909 -18.49 -9.39 26.98
C THR A 909 -19.91 -8.97 27.33
N LYS A 910 -20.10 -7.72 27.73
CA LYS A 910 -21.39 -7.16 28.14
C LYS A 910 -21.61 -5.79 27.51
N VAL A 911 -22.82 -5.55 27.02
CA VAL A 911 -23.22 -4.25 26.48
C VAL A 911 -24.07 -3.54 27.52
N VAL A 912 -23.65 -2.34 27.90
CA VAL A 912 -24.34 -1.48 28.85
C VAL A 912 -25.03 -0.36 28.10
N GLN A 913 -26.31 -0.15 28.42
CA GLN A 913 -27.09 0.96 27.89
C GLN A 913 -26.90 2.19 28.78
N GLY A 914 -26.69 3.34 28.16
CA GLY A 914 -26.57 4.63 28.82
C GLY A 914 -27.30 5.72 28.05
N GLN A 915 -27.34 6.91 28.64
CA GLN A 915 -28.03 8.06 28.06
C GLN A 915 -27.23 9.34 28.27
N VAL A 916 -27.29 10.25 27.31
CA VAL A 916 -26.71 11.58 27.39
C VAL A 916 -27.84 12.58 27.29
N THR A 917 -28.01 13.42 28.31
CA THR A 917 -29.03 14.45 28.33
C THR A 917 -28.41 15.81 28.03
N VAL A 918 -28.95 16.47 27.02
CA VAL A 918 -28.60 17.82 26.61
C VAL A 918 -29.70 18.76 27.12
N PRO A 919 -29.36 19.78 27.93
CA PRO A 919 -30.34 20.57 28.68
C PRO A 919 -31.07 21.61 27.82
N SER A 920 -32.17 22.15 28.36
CA SER A 920 -32.80 23.37 27.85
C SER A 920 -32.50 24.54 28.80
N PRO A 921 -32.14 25.74 28.31
CA PRO A 921 -31.97 26.11 26.90
C PRO A 921 -30.73 25.48 26.26
N LEU A 922 -30.79 25.25 24.94
CA LEU A 922 -29.65 24.71 24.18
C LEU A 922 -28.56 25.77 24.02
N LYS A 923 -27.33 25.40 24.39
CA LYS A 923 -26.14 26.15 24.05
C LYS A 923 -25.50 25.52 22.83
N GLU A 924 -25.42 26.26 21.72
CA GLU A 924 -24.74 25.79 20.50
C GLU A 924 -23.24 25.67 20.73
N GLY A 925 -22.63 24.68 20.09
CA GLY A 925 -21.19 24.42 20.20
C GLY A 925 -20.86 22.93 20.22
N GLU A 926 -19.57 22.63 20.24
CA GLU A 926 -19.05 21.29 20.43
C GLU A 926 -18.56 21.11 21.87
N PHE A 927 -19.01 20.04 22.51
CA PHE A 927 -18.75 19.73 23.90
C PHE A 927 -18.05 18.37 23.99
N SER A 928 -16.92 18.32 24.68
CA SER A 928 -16.20 17.07 24.94
C SER A 928 -16.64 16.48 26.27
N VAL A 929 -17.16 15.26 26.21
CA VAL A 929 -17.48 14.43 27.37
C VAL A 929 -16.45 13.32 27.45
N THR A 930 -15.92 13.04 28.65
CA THR A 930 -15.01 11.91 28.88
C THR A 930 -15.65 10.93 29.84
N ILE A 931 -15.78 9.68 29.40
CA ILE A 931 -16.29 8.56 30.20
C ILE A 931 -15.12 7.64 30.53
N GLU A 932 -14.74 7.55 31.78
CA GLU A 932 -13.64 6.70 32.26
C GLU A 932 -14.20 5.43 32.90
N ALA A 933 -13.79 4.26 32.42
CA ALA A 933 -14.04 3.01 33.13
C ALA A 933 -13.00 2.86 34.24
N LYS A 934 -13.46 2.69 35.47
CA LYS A 934 -12.64 2.70 36.70
C LYS A 934 -12.83 1.43 37.51
N ARG A 935 -11.85 1.15 38.38
CA ARG A 935 -11.99 0.21 39.50
C ARG A 935 -11.33 0.83 40.72
N GLY A 936 -12.13 1.22 41.71
CA GLY A 936 -11.65 2.07 42.79
C GLY A 936 -11.07 3.38 42.23
N GLU A 937 -9.85 3.73 42.63
CA GLU A 937 -9.17 4.94 42.14
C GLU A 937 -8.45 4.74 40.79
N ALA A 938 -8.30 3.50 40.30
CA ALA A 938 -7.58 3.21 39.06
C ALA A 938 -8.46 3.41 37.82
N VAL A 939 -8.00 4.23 36.87
CA VAL A 939 -8.60 4.37 35.54
C VAL A 939 -8.11 3.23 34.65
N LEU A 940 -9.03 2.39 34.18
CA LEU A 940 -8.73 1.28 33.27
C LEU A 940 -8.67 1.74 31.82
N THR A 941 -9.61 2.60 31.40
CA THR A 941 -9.63 3.23 30.07
C THR A 941 -10.51 4.49 30.05
N SER A 942 -10.26 5.38 29.09
CA SER A 942 -11.00 6.64 28.91
C SER A 942 -11.60 6.72 27.52
N LEU A 943 -12.91 6.98 27.45
CA LEU A 943 -13.72 7.00 26.23
C LEU A 943 -14.14 8.44 25.93
N PRO A 944 -13.61 9.08 24.87
CA PRO A 944 -14.06 10.40 24.47
C PRO A 944 -15.41 10.30 23.75
N LEU A 945 -16.32 11.22 24.08
CA LEU A 945 -17.59 11.45 23.41
C LEU A 945 -17.69 12.91 23.00
N THR A 946 -17.89 13.17 21.71
CA THR A 946 -18.16 14.53 21.23
C THR A 946 -19.66 14.76 21.13
N VAL A 947 -20.19 15.77 21.81
CA VAL A 947 -21.58 16.22 21.67
C VAL A 947 -21.59 17.54 20.92
N LYS A 948 -22.03 17.54 19.66
CA LYS A 948 -22.22 18.74 18.85
C LYS A 948 -23.68 19.18 18.94
N VAL A 949 -23.90 20.37 19.48
CA VAL A 949 -25.21 21.02 19.53
C VAL A 949 -25.26 22.07 18.43
N ASP A 950 -26.13 21.84 17.44
CA ASP A 950 -26.37 22.78 16.34
C ASP A 950 -27.88 22.89 16.10
N THR A 951 -28.46 24.05 16.39
CA THR A 951 -29.91 24.25 16.21
C THR A 951 -30.27 24.73 14.81
N ASN A 952 -29.28 24.97 13.95
CA ASN A 952 -29.53 25.19 12.53
C ASN A 952 -29.93 23.87 11.86
N LEU A 953 -31.15 23.83 11.34
CA LEU A 953 -31.66 22.65 10.65
C LEU A 953 -31.19 22.55 9.18
N VAL A 954 -30.55 23.59 8.64
CA VAL A 954 -30.04 23.62 7.27
C VAL A 954 -28.66 23.00 7.21
N TYR A 955 -28.55 21.89 6.50
CA TYR A 955 -27.26 21.26 6.23
C TYR A 955 -26.43 22.12 5.27
N ASN A 956 -25.17 22.39 5.63
CA ASN A 956 -24.21 23.13 4.81
C ASN A 956 -24.71 24.52 4.37
N GLY A 957 -25.36 25.26 5.27
CA GLY A 957 -25.99 26.56 4.97
C GLY A 957 -25.04 27.68 4.54
N GLY A 958 -23.76 27.60 4.92
CA GLY A 958 -22.70 28.51 4.46
C GLY A 958 -21.85 27.94 3.32
N PHE A 959 -22.25 26.82 2.71
CA PHE A 959 -21.61 26.28 1.50
C PHE A 959 -20.12 25.91 1.60
N GLU A 960 -19.57 25.73 2.79
CA GLU A 960 -18.14 25.44 3.02
C GLU A 960 -17.75 23.97 2.78
N LYS A 961 -18.74 23.06 2.76
CA LYS A 961 -18.49 21.64 2.55
C LYS A 961 -18.68 21.25 1.08
N GLN A 962 -17.63 20.71 0.46
CA GLN A 962 -17.71 20.12 -0.87
C GLN A 962 -18.30 18.71 -0.84
N ALA A 963 -19.12 18.35 -1.84
CA ALA A 963 -19.58 16.98 -2.02
C ALA A 963 -18.41 16.07 -2.46
N ALA A 964 -18.33 14.85 -1.90
CA ALA A 964 -17.20 13.93 -2.14
C ALA A 964 -16.98 13.55 -3.61
N ALA A 965 -18.01 13.68 -4.46
CA ALA A 965 -18.00 13.29 -5.86
C ALA A 965 -18.20 14.46 -6.85
N SER A 966 -18.27 15.72 -6.38
CA SER A 966 -18.49 16.87 -7.27
C SER A 966 -17.81 18.14 -6.77
N LYS A 967 -17.61 19.13 -7.65
CA LYS A 967 -17.10 20.47 -7.29
C LYS A 967 -18.25 21.42 -6.92
N GLN A 968 -19.21 20.93 -6.15
CA GLN A 968 -20.39 21.68 -5.71
C GLN A 968 -20.54 21.56 -4.19
N PRO A 969 -21.25 22.49 -3.54
CA PRO A 969 -21.49 22.40 -2.12
C PRO A 969 -22.40 21.20 -1.83
N ASP A 970 -22.01 20.38 -0.86
CA ASP A 970 -22.72 19.18 -0.44
C ASP A 970 -24.12 19.54 0.09
N GLY A 971 -25.13 18.75 -0.31
CA GLY A 971 -26.51 18.92 0.14
C GLY A 971 -27.31 20.02 -0.56
N TRP A 972 -26.81 20.60 -1.65
CA TRP A 972 -27.48 21.63 -2.43
C TRP A 972 -27.66 21.26 -3.90
N GLN A 973 -28.85 21.49 -4.43
CA GLN A 973 -29.18 21.29 -5.83
C GLN A 973 -28.89 22.59 -6.61
N MET A 974 -27.67 22.69 -7.15
CA MET A 974 -27.15 23.91 -7.75
C MET A 974 -27.80 24.31 -9.10
N ARG A 975 -28.35 23.38 -9.87
CA ARG A 975 -28.89 23.66 -11.22
C ARG A 975 -27.90 24.50 -12.07
N ALA A 976 -28.32 25.60 -12.67
CA ALA A 976 -27.46 26.51 -13.46
C ALA A 976 -26.77 27.61 -12.61
N SER A 977 -26.75 27.47 -11.27
CA SER A 977 -26.06 28.39 -10.37
C SER A 977 -24.56 28.09 -10.25
N ALA A 978 -23.80 29.06 -9.75
CA ALA A 978 -22.37 28.90 -9.49
C ALA A 978 -22.09 28.83 -7.98
N TRP A 979 -21.20 27.92 -7.58
CA TRP A 979 -20.57 27.95 -6.27
C TRP A 979 -19.44 28.97 -6.33
N ASP A 980 -19.65 30.14 -5.73
CA ASP A 980 -18.80 31.31 -5.89
C ASP A 980 -17.86 31.43 -4.69
N GLN A 981 -16.58 31.17 -4.90
CA GLN A 981 -15.53 31.29 -3.88
C GLN A 981 -14.85 32.67 -3.89
N SER A 982 -15.31 33.59 -4.74
CA SER A 982 -14.76 34.96 -4.84
C SER A 982 -15.61 36.00 -4.12
N VAL A 983 -16.88 35.67 -3.86
CA VAL A 983 -17.84 36.54 -3.19
C VAL A 983 -18.57 35.69 -2.15
N SER A 984 -18.35 35.96 -0.88
CA SER A 984 -19.04 35.35 0.26
C SER A 984 -19.44 36.42 1.28
N HIS A 985 -20.35 36.08 2.18
CA HIS A 985 -20.68 36.92 3.33
C HIS A 985 -19.76 36.58 4.51
N THR A 986 -19.73 35.30 4.91
CA THR A 986 -18.69 34.75 5.78
C THR A 986 -18.11 33.48 5.15
N GLY A 987 -17.05 32.91 5.73
CA GLY A 987 -16.41 31.74 5.14
C GLY A 987 -15.73 32.01 3.79
N GLN A 988 -15.56 30.96 2.99
CA GLN A 988 -14.84 30.99 1.71
C GLN A 988 -15.75 30.85 0.49
N ALA A 989 -17.05 30.58 0.65
CA ALA A 989 -17.93 30.37 -0.48
C ALA A 989 -19.38 30.85 -0.28
N SER A 990 -20.05 31.19 -1.38
CA SER A 990 -21.51 31.39 -1.42
C SER A 990 -22.11 30.79 -2.70
N VAL A 991 -23.42 30.91 -2.90
CA VAL A 991 -24.07 30.51 -4.15
C VAL A 991 -24.58 31.71 -4.93
N ARG A 992 -24.26 31.75 -6.23
CA ARG A 992 -24.63 32.82 -7.16
C ARG A 992 -25.61 32.35 -8.23
N LEU A 993 -26.70 33.09 -8.39
CA LEU A 993 -27.60 33.02 -9.55
C LEU A 993 -27.34 34.18 -10.51
N THR A 994 -27.35 33.89 -11.81
CA THR A 994 -27.29 34.89 -12.89
C THR A 994 -28.62 35.01 -13.63
N PRO A 995 -28.99 36.20 -14.14
CA PRO A 995 -30.20 36.41 -14.93
C PRO A 995 -30.37 35.40 -16.06
N ASP A 996 -31.56 34.85 -16.17
CA ASP A 996 -31.96 33.97 -17.26
C ASP A 996 -33.44 34.22 -17.59
N SER A 997 -33.67 35.02 -18.63
CA SER A 997 -35.02 35.43 -19.04
C SER A 997 -35.85 34.29 -19.63
N ALA A 998 -35.23 33.16 -20.00
CA ALA A 998 -35.93 31.99 -20.52
C ALA A 998 -36.35 31.00 -19.42
N ASN A 999 -35.82 31.15 -18.19
CA ASN A 999 -36.04 30.21 -17.10
C ASN A 999 -37.00 30.77 -16.05
N LEU A 1000 -38.27 30.37 -16.16
CA LEU A 1000 -39.35 30.74 -15.22
C LEU A 1000 -39.12 30.28 -13.77
N PHE A 1001 -38.17 29.37 -13.55
CA PHE A 1001 -37.88 28.78 -12.24
C PHE A 1001 -36.36 28.63 -11.99
N ASN A 1002 -35.64 29.73 -12.20
CA ASN A 1002 -34.20 29.86 -11.92
C ASN A 1002 -33.96 29.89 -10.40
N VAL A 1003 -33.64 28.72 -9.82
CA VAL A 1003 -33.47 28.54 -8.37
C VAL A 1003 -32.29 27.65 -8.02
N VAL A 1004 -31.77 27.82 -6.82
CA VAL A 1004 -31.03 26.80 -6.07
C VAL A 1004 -31.87 26.39 -4.86
N ASN A 1005 -31.79 25.13 -4.46
CA ASN A 1005 -32.51 24.63 -3.29
C ASN A 1005 -31.75 23.53 -2.55
N THR A 1006 -32.12 23.26 -1.31
CA THR A 1006 -31.61 22.10 -0.56
C THR A 1006 -31.87 20.81 -1.36
N ASP A 1007 -30.95 19.86 -1.35
CA ASP A 1007 -31.11 18.59 -2.08
C ASP A 1007 -32.11 17.66 -1.38
N VAL A 1008 -32.69 16.70 -2.12
CA VAL A 1008 -33.72 15.77 -1.62
C VAL A 1008 -33.26 14.97 -0.39
N PRO A 1009 -32.04 14.38 -0.33
CA PRO A 1009 -31.56 13.66 0.85
C PRO A 1009 -31.35 14.58 2.08
N LYS A 1010 -31.33 15.89 1.88
CA LYS A 1010 -31.13 16.91 2.91
C LYS A 1010 -32.39 17.75 3.16
N ALA A 1011 -33.56 17.25 2.76
CA ALA A 1011 -34.85 17.83 3.12
C ALA A 1011 -34.96 18.02 4.64
N ILE A 1012 -35.43 19.18 5.07
CA ILE A 1012 -35.43 19.57 6.49
C ILE A 1012 -36.71 19.04 7.14
N PRO A 1013 -36.65 18.13 8.12
CA PRO A 1013 -37.84 17.65 8.80
C PRO A 1013 -38.51 18.79 9.58
N VAL A 1014 -39.83 18.91 9.47
CA VAL A 1014 -40.63 19.91 10.19
C VAL A 1014 -41.80 19.25 10.92
N THR A 1015 -42.14 19.77 12.09
CA THR A 1015 -43.25 19.25 12.90
C THR A 1015 -44.53 20.04 12.62
N PRO A 1016 -45.64 19.39 12.22
CA PRO A 1016 -46.93 20.07 12.01
C PRO A 1016 -47.33 21.00 13.16
N GLY A 1017 -47.75 22.22 12.83
CA GLY A 1017 -48.19 23.23 13.81
C GLY A 1017 -47.07 24.01 14.51
N LYS A 1018 -45.79 23.63 14.34
CA LYS A 1018 -44.65 24.40 14.85
C LYS A 1018 -44.29 25.57 13.93
N LYS A 1019 -43.80 26.66 14.53
CA LYS A 1019 -43.34 27.84 13.82
C LYS A 1019 -41.83 27.73 13.57
N TYR A 1020 -41.41 28.03 12.35
CA TYR A 1020 -40.02 28.05 11.92
C TYR A 1020 -39.66 29.41 11.36
N VAL A 1021 -38.40 29.80 11.55
CA VAL A 1021 -37.81 31.04 11.05
C VAL A 1021 -36.57 30.66 10.24
N GLY A 1022 -36.62 30.93 8.93
CA GLY A 1022 -35.49 30.79 8.02
C GLY A 1022 -34.83 32.14 7.81
N LYS A 1023 -33.50 32.20 7.85
CA LYS A 1023 -32.74 33.38 7.51
C LYS A 1023 -31.63 33.07 6.52
N ALA A 1024 -31.26 34.06 5.72
CA ALA A 1024 -30.11 33.98 4.83
C ALA A 1024 -29.59 35.39 4.54
N TRP A 1025 -28.28 35.51 4.33
CA TRP A 1025 -27.69 36.72 3.81
C TRP A 1025 -27.79 36.70 2.29
N ILE A 1026 -28.34 37.77 1.70
CA ILE A 1026 -28.49 37.89 0.25
C ILE A 1026 -27.87 39.19 -0.23
N LYS A 1027 -27.02 39.11 -1.26
CA LYS A 1027 -26.52 40.24 -2.04
C LYS A 1027 -27.25 40.25 -3.38
N ASN A 1028 -27.90 41.36 -3.72
CA ASN A 1028 -28.77 41.44 -4.89
C ASN A 1028 -28.41 42.61 -5.80
N SER A 1029 -27.82 42.33 -6.97
CA SER A 1029 -27.45 43.37 -7.95
C SER A 1029 -28.56 43.70 -8.96
N ALA A 1030 -29.74 43.06 -8.87
CA ALA A 1030 -30.83 43.31 -9.80
C ALA A 1030 -31.57 44.63 -9.46
N THR A 1031 -31.85 45.44 -10.48
CA THR A 1031 -32.63 46.69 -10.40
C THR A 1031 -34.05 46.56 -10.98
N ALA A 1032 -34.31 45.46 -11.70
CA ALA A 1032 -35.63 45.01 -12.15
C ALA A 1032 -35.82 43.53 -11.77
N GLY A 1033 -37.04 42.99 -11.85
CA GLY A 1033 -37.36 41.63 -11.40
C GLY A 1033 -37.32 41.45 -9.88
N ALA A 1034 -37.47 40.21 -9.41
CA ALA A 1034 -37.43 39.84 -7.99
C ALA A 1034 -36.33 38.80 -7.73
N VAL A 1035 -35.73 38.89 -6.55
CA VAL A 1035 -34.84 37.88 -5.96
C VAL A 1035 -35.48 37.47 -4.65
N SER A 1036 -35.66 36.18 -4.41
CA SER A 1036 -36.48 35.73 -3.28
C SER A 1036 -35.84 34.58 -2.51
N LEU A 1037 -35.84 34.70 -1.19
CA LEU A 1037 -35.66 33.57 -0.27
C LEU A 1037 -37.01 32.85 -0.14
N GLY A 1038 -37.02 31.53 -0.26
CA GLY A 1038 -38.22 30.72 -0.23
C GLY A 1038 -38.12 29.53 0.70
N VAL A 1039 -39.25 29.12 1.24
CA VAL A 1039 -39.41 27.81 1.86
C VAL A 1039 -40.53 27.05 1.17
N ARG A 1040 -40.24 25.84 0.72
CA ARG A 1040 -41.23 24.89 0.20
C ARG A 1040 -41.60 23.91 1.30
N GLN A 1041 -42.86 23.85 1.70
CA GLN A 1041 -43.37 22.77 2.56
C GLN A 1041 -43.85 21.60 1.69
N ALA A 1042 -43.54 20.36 2.08
CA ALA A 1042 -44.02 19.17 1.40
C ALA A 1042 -44.57 18.10 2.36
N ASN A 1043 -45.41 17.22 1.83
CA ASN A 1043 -45.94 16.07 2.55
C ASN A 1043 -44.95 14.89 2.57
N ALA A 1044 -45.35 13.77 3.19
CA ALA A 1044 -44.52 12.57 3.30
C ALA A 1044 -44.07 11.98 1.95
N SER A 1045 -44.83 12.18 0.87
CA SER A 1045 -44.46 11.69 -0.47
C SER A 1045 -43.60 12.68 -1.26
N GLY A 1046 -43.17 13.78 -0.64
CA GLY A 1046 -42.38 14.84 -1.29
C GLY A 1046 -43.22 15.77 -2.18
N GLY A 1047 -44.55 15.66 -2.16
CA GLY A 1047 -45.47 16.53 -2.88
C GLY A 1047 -45.56 17.92 -2.26
N THR A 1048 -45.44 18.97 -3.09
CA THR A 1048 -45.52 20.36 -2.64
C THR A 1048 -46.87 20.67 -2.00
N LEU A 1049 -46.86 21.21 -0.79
CA LEU A 1049 -48.05 21.77 -0.14
C LEU A 1049 -48.17 23.26 -0.39
N THR A 1050 -47.09 24.01 -0.16
CA THR A 1050 -47.05 25.46 -0.39
C THR A 1050 -45.61 25.96 -0.53
N TYR A 1051 -45.45 27.15 -1.11
CA TYR A 1051 -44.24 27.94 -1.04
C TYR A 1051 -44.50 29.24 -0.28
N THR A 1052 -43.60 29.60 0.61
CA THR A 1052 -43.55 30.92 1.25
C THR A 1052 -42.32 31.65 0.74
N TRP A 1053 -42.48 32.83 0.14
CA TRP A 1053 -41.39 33.62 -0.42
C TRP A 1053 -41.23 34.95 0.31
N LYS A 1054 -39.99 35.41 0.41
CA LYS A 1054 -39.60 36.74 0.87
C LYS A 1054 -38.69 37.36 -0.18
N ASP A 1055 -39.16 38.44 -0.79
CA ASP A 1055 -38.36 39.19 -1.75
C ASP A 1055 -37.26 39.99 -1.05
N ALA A 1056 -36.07 39.97 -1.65
CA ALA A 1056 -34.93 40.78 -1.31
C ALA A 1056 -35.05 42.16 -1.97
N GLU A 1057 -34.55 43.18 -1.28
CA GLU A 1057 -34.47 44.54 -1.82
C GLU A 1057 -33.58 44.56 -3.07
N ARG A 1058 -33.98 45.37 -4.05
CA ARG A 1058 -33.23 45.54 -5.30
C ARG A 1058 -31.97 46.35 -5.04
N ASN A 1059 -30.89 46.00 -5.74
CA ASN A 1059 -29.61 46.69 -5.62
C ASN A 1059 -29.11 46.81 -4.17
N SER A 1060 -29.21 45.72 -3.40
CA SER A 1060 -28.75 45.62 -2.02
C SER A 1060 -27.40 44.92 -1.94
N ASP A 1061 -26.55 45.36 -1.01
CA ASP A 1061 -25.42 44.54 -0.57
C ASP A 1061 -25.92 43.37 0.31
N TRP A 1062 -25.01 42.57 0.85
CA TRP A 1062 -25.30 41.52 1.82
C TRP A 1062 -26.23 42.03 2.92
N THR A 1063 -27.48 41.57 2.87
CA THR A 1063 -28.55 41.95 3.78
C THR A 1063 -29.21 40.68 4.28
N LEU A 1064 -29.48 40.62 5.59
CA LEU A 1064 -30.13 39.46 6.21
C LEU A 1064 -31.64 39.50 5.93
N TYR A 1065 -32.16 38.46 5.29
CA TYR A 1065 -33.58 38.30 5.05
C TYR A 1065 -34.15 37.17 5.88
N GLU A 1066 -35.39 37.33 6.31
CA GLU A 1066 -36.11 36.37 7.15
C GLU A 1066 -37.41 35.91 6.46
N VAL A 1067 -37.64 34.61 6.47
CA VAL A 1067 -38.89 33.97 6.06
C VAL A 1067 -39.42 33.11 7.20
N SER A 1068 -40.61 33.44 7.70
CA SER A 1068 -41.28 32.70 8.77
C SER A 1068 -42.43 31.87 8.21
N PHE A 1069 -42.64 30.67 8.74
CA PHE A 1069 -43.83 29.86 8.44
C PHE A 1069 -44.25 28.99 9.63
N THR A 1070 -45.54 28.66 9.69
CA THR A 1070 -46.04 27.58 10.55
C THR A 1070 -46.23 26.35 9.67
N ALA A 1071 -45.65 25.21 10.08
CA ALA A 1071 -45.77 23.97 9.33
C ALA A 1071 -47.23 23.53 9.25
N LEU A 1072 -47.71 23.27 8.04
CA LEU A 1072 -49.10 22.84 7.79
C LEU A 1072 -49.36 21.46 8.42
N PRO A 1073 -50.64 21.11 8.71
CA PRO A 1073 -50.98 19.80 9.29
C PRO A 1073 -50.46 18.59 8.51
N GLN A 1074 -50.33 18.72 7.17
CA GLN A 1074 -49.80 17.65 6.31
C GLN A 1074 -48.29 17.76 6.04
N ALA A 1075 -47.61 18.82 6.50
CA ALA A 1075 -46.20 19.06 6.21
C ALA A 1075 -45.32 18.13 7.04
N GLN A 1076 -44.37 17.46 6.38
CA GLN A 1076 -43.37 16.60 7.02
C GLN A 1076 -41.95 17.12 6.81
N THR A 1077 -41.73 17.81 5.69
CA THR A 1077 -40.42 18.34 5.31
C THR A 1077 -40.53 19.73 4.71
N ALA A 1078 -39.44 20.48 4.80
CA ALA A 1078 -39.24 21.79 4.21
C ALA A 1078 -37.93 21.83 3.40
N TRP A 1079 -37.89 22.67 2.37
CA TRP A 1079 -36.70 22.94 1.58
C TRP A 1079 -36.48 24.44 1.51
N ILE A 1080 -35.22 24.88 1.64
CA ILE A 1080 -34.87 26.26 1.35
C ILE A 1080 -34.69 26.41 -0.15
N TYR A 1081 -35.22 27.51 -0.69
CA TYR A 1081 -35.08 27.92 -2.07
C TYR A 1081 -34.51 29.33 -2.13
N PHE A 1082 -33.67 29.59 -3.12
CA PHE A 1082 -33.25 30.93 -3.51
C PHE A 1082 -33.56 31.08 -4.99
N LYS A 1083 -34.35 32.11 -5.33
CA LYS A 1083 -34.93 32.29 -6.67
C LYS A 1083 -34.55 33.62 -7.28
N LEU A 1084 -34.28 33.60 -8.59
CA LEU A 1084 -34.12 34.78 -9.44
C LEU A 1084 -35.24 34.79 -10.50
N ASP A 1085 -36.02 35.86 -10.56
CA ASP A 1085 -37.15 36.01 -11.51
C ASP A 1085 -36.66 36.27 -12.96
N PRO A 1086 -37.39 35.85 -14.02
CA PRO A 1086 -37.00 36.09 -15.41
C PRO A 1086 -36.84 37.56 -15.79
N ALA A 1087 -37.54 38.48 -15.10
CA ALA A 1087 -37.40 39.91 -15.32
C ALA A 1087 -36.18 40.51 -14.59
N ALA A 1088 -35.43 39.70 -13.82
CA ALA A 1088 -34.26 40.16 -13.11
C ALA A 1088 -33.10 40.44 -14.06
N ASN A 1089 -32.45 41.59 -13.87
CA ASN A 1089 -31.40 42.08 -14.77
C ASN A 1089 -30.00 42.13 -14.13
N GLY A 1090 -29.84 41.56 -12.93
CA GLY A 1090 -28.56 41.49 -12.21
C GLY A 1090 -28.41 40.17 -11.46
N ALA A 1091 -27.17 39.78 -11.18
CA ALA A 1091 -26.87 38.57 -10.41
C ALA A 1091 -27.22 38.74 -8.93
N ALA A 1092 -27.42 37.62 -8.23
CA ALA A 1092 -27.64 37.61 -6.80
C ALA A 1092 -26.92 36.44 -6.14
N TRP A 1093 -26.47 36.65 -4.90
CA TRP A 1093 -25.78 35.67 -4.08
C TRP A 1093 -26.57 35.38 -2.81
N ILE A 1094 -26.50 34.16 -2.32
CA ILE A 1094 -27.04 33.74 -1.02
C ILE A 1094 -25.96 33.02 -0.22
N ASP A 1095 -25.91 33.29 1.08
CA ASP A 1095 -24.96 32.72 2.01
C ASP A 1095 -25.54 32.62 3.43
N ASP A 1096 -24.85 31.88 4.31
CA ASP A 1096 -25.14 31.77 5.74
C ASP A 1096 -26.62 31.48 6.05
N ILE A 1097 -27.11 30.39 5.46
CA ILE A 1097 -28.52 30.01 5.53
C ILE A 1097 -28.79 29.25 6.84
N GLU A 1098 -29.79 29.72 7.58
CA GLU A 1098 -30.30 29.04 8.76
C GLU A 1098 -31.81 28.78 8.68
N LEU A 1099 -32.25 27.68 9.28
CA LEU A 1099 -33.67 27.43 9.57
C LEU A 1099 -33.77 26.90 10.99
N ARG A 1100 -34.49 27.63 11.85
CA ARG A 1100 -34.64 27.29 13.26
C ARG A 1100 -36.11 27.10 13.62
N GLU A 1101 -36.39 26.13 14.48
CA GLU A 1101 -37.69 26.04 15.14
C GLU A 1101 -37.78 27.15 16.20
N VAL A 1102 -38.89 27.91 16.19
CA VAL A 1102 -39.16 28.89 17.24
C VAL A 1102 -39.63 28.13 18.46
N GLN A 1103 -38.78 28.07 19.49
CA GLN A 1103 -39.18 27.47 20.77
C GLN A 1103 -40.27 28.32 21.45
N PRO A 1104 -41.21 27.69 22.18
CA PRO A 1104 -42.27 28.40 22.91
C PRO A 1104 -41.75 29.36 23.97
#